data_AF-A0A8C5CSS3-F1
#
_entry.id   AF-A0A8C5CSS3-F1
#
_cell.length_a   1.000
_cell.length_b   1.000
_cell.length_c   1.000
_cell.angle_alpha   90.00
_cell.angle_beta   90.00
_cell.angle_gamma   90.00
#
_symmetry.space_group_name_H-M   'P 1'
#
loop_
_entity.id
_entity.type
_entity.pdbx_description
1 polymer ?
#
loop_
_entity_poly.entity_id
_entity_poly.type
_entity_poly.pdbx_seq_one_letter_code
_entity_poly.pdbx_strand_id
1 'polypeptide(L)'
;MKAQLQVTVLSAKLKENKKNWFGPSPYVEVAVDGQSKKTEKCNNTHSPKWKQALTVIVTPFSKLIFRVWSHQTLKADMLLGIATLEISKALKANDLKLCEVVQNLQLASDRDRQDVVGDLSVLLDGLQVDAETFTSAEREHEAASNGKARPNRETGNRSSRDASPSSESDEWVIVPNGNGVNQTGSPAPSPGGSGGLRPPRPARPPPPTPRRPTASPASSNSSSTCDVNEVAAVTNGATLGAMSGASNPQNSPGGAAAAAAAAAVGDGGEPSVTSSGAEPPPPAPPAAGSGAVVPRVTPVSNGPLPPGWEQRVDQNGRMYFVDHIEKRTSWERPEALSPGWERRVDPMGRVYYVDHMTRTTTWQRPTQESVRNFEEWQHQRSQLQGAMQQFNQRFIYGVRGTSIVLPFFLFLQSEKRTDTNGRVYYVHHTNRTTQWEDPRTQGRLNDKPLPEGWEMRFTVDGIPYFVDHNRRTTTYIDPRTGKSSENGPQITYVRDFKAKVQYFRFCDVCACFIPTNLTVLYIYLFVKIMGFHPQDLRRRLWIIFPGEEGLDYGGVAREWFFLLSHEVLNPMYCLFEYAGKDNYCLQINPASYINPDHLKYFKFIGRFIAMALFHGKFIDTGFSLPFYKRILNKPLALKDLESIDPEFYNSLIWIKDNDIEECALEMFFSVDKEILGEVTTHDLKPDGGNIQVTEENKEEYIRLVAEWRLSRGVEEQSQAFFEGFNEVLPQQYLQYFDAKELEVMLCGMQEIDLSDWQRNAIYRHYARTSKQILWFWQFVKEMDNEKRMRLLQFVTGTCRLPVGGFADLMGSNGPQKFCIEKVGKENWLPRSHTCFNRLDLPPYKSYEQMKEKLMFAIEETEGFGQE
;
A
#
# COMPACT_ATOMS: atom_id res chain seq x y z
N MET A 1 16.96 11.17 -34.43
CA MET A 1 15.58 10.62 -34.36
C MET A 1 15.61 9.31 -33.56
N LYS A 2 14.90 9.25 -32.43
CA LYS A 2 14.78 8.03 -31.59
C LYS A 2 13.32 7.55 -31.65
N ALA A 3 13.11 6.24 -31.83
CA ALA A 3 11.81 5.60 -31.94
C ALA A 3 11.78 4.29 -31.16
N GLN A 4 10.60 3.80 -30.81
CA GLN A 4 10.45 2.50 -30.15
C GLN A 4 10.50 1.38 -31.19
N LEU A 5 11.21 0.30 -30.85
CA LEU A 5 11.19 -0.95 -31.60
C LEU A 5 10.87 -2.08 -30.62
N GLN A 6 9.85 -2.86 -30.94
CA GLN A 6 9.52 -4.09 -30.23
C GLN A 6 10.33 -5.23 -30.83
N VAL A 7 11.21 -5.81 -30.01
CA VAL A 7 12.06 -6.95 -30.37
C VAL A 7 11.53 -8.17 -29.61
N THR A 8 10.80 -9.04 -30.30
CA THR A 8 10.30 -10.28 -29.71
C THR A 8 11.31 -11.40 -29.96
N VAL A 9 11.91 -11.92 -28.89
CA VAL A 9 12.83 -13.06 -28.97
C VAL A 9 12.01 -14.33 -29.07
N LEU A 10 12.01 -14.97 -30.24
CA LEU A 10 11.16 -16.12 -30.52
C LEU A 10 11.77 -17.41 -29.97
N SER A 11 12.96 -17.76 -30.46
CA SER A 11 13.63 -19.01 -30.13
C SER A 11 15.11 -18.97 -30.50
N ALA A 12 15.89 -19.90 -29.94
CA ALA A 12 17.25 -20.17 -30.41
C ALA A 12 17.44 -21.67 -30.62
N LYS A 13 18.39 -22.03 -31.48
CA LYS A 13 18.87 -23.40 -31.68
C LYS A 13 20.38 -23.41 -31.45
N LEU A 14 20.79 -23.91 -30.30
CA LEU A 14 22.18 -23.94 -29.85
C LEU A 14 22.83 -25.26 -30.24
N LYS A 15 24.11 -25.22 -30.61
CA LYS A 15 24.89 -26.40 -30.96
C LYS A 15 25.05 -27.29 -29.71
N GLU A 16 24.67 -28.56 -29.84
CA GLU A 16 24.82 -29.53 -28.76
C GLU A 16 26.29 -29.88 -28.52
N ASN A 17 26.72 -29.87 -27.26
CA ASN A 17 28.05 -30.31 -26.89
C ASN A 17 27.97 -31.72 -26.28
N LYS A 18 28.45 -32.74 -27.00
CA LYS A 18 28.38 -34.17 -26.65
C LYS A 18 29.05 -34.56 -25.31
N LYS A 19 29.69 -33.62 -24.60
CA LYS A 19 30.38 -33.87 -23.32
C LYS A 19 29.55 -33.58 -22.07
N ASN A 20 28.38 -32.93 -22.18
CA ASN A 20 27.54 -32.58 -21.02
C ASN A 20 26.20 -33.34 -21.06
N TRP A 21 25.87 -34.03 -19.96
CA TRP A 21 24.61 -34.77 -19.80
C TRP A 21 23.38 -33.86 -19.62
N PHE A 22 23.60 -32.59 -19.30
CA PHE A 22 22.55 -31.58 -19.08
C PHE A 22 22.72 -30.42 -20.06
N GLY A 23 21.60 -29.96 -20.63
CA GLY A 23 21.53 -28.77 -21.46
C GLY A 23 21.69 -27.47 -20.66
N PRO A 24 22.01 -26.35 -21.32
CA PRO A 24 22.16 -25.06 -20.67
C PRO A 24 20.81 -24.54 -20.16
N SER A 25 20.84 -23.51 -19.33
CA SER A 25 19.62 -22.77 -18.94
C SER A 25 19.61 -21.37 -19.58
N PRO A 26 19.29 -21.27 -20.89
CA PRO A 26 19.55 -20.07 -21.66
C PRO A 26 18.56 -18.93 -21.40
N TYR A 27 19.04 -17.69 -21.41
CA TYR A 27 18.28 -16.44 -21.55
C TYR A 27 18.98 -15.50 -22.54
N VAL A 28 18.26 -14.53 -23.13
CA VAL A 28 18.81 -13.58 -24.11
C VAL A 28 18.85 -12.19 -23.52
N GLU A 29 20.00 -11.53 -23.62
CA GLU A 29 20.18 -10.11 -23.39
C GLU A 29 20.19 -9.36 -24.74
N VAL A 30 19.36 -8.33 -24.87
CA VAL A 30 19.30 -7.42 -26.02
C VAL A 30 19.85 -6.08 -25.56
N ALA A 31 20.97 -5.66 -26.15
CA ALA A 31 21.64 -4.40 -25.86
C ALA A 31 21.67 -3.48 -27.08
N VAL A 32 21.38 -2.18 -26.88
CA VAL A 32 21.40 -1.15 -27.94
C VAL A 32 21.56 0.23 -27.32
N ASP A 33 22.45 1.07 -27.86
CA ASP A 33 22.64 2.47 -27.47
C ASP A 33 22.71 2.73 -25.95
N GLY A 34 23.41 1.85 -25.21
CA GLY A 34 23.53 1.92 -23.75
C GLY A 34 22.38 1.30 -22.95
N GLN A 35 21.30 0.86 -23.61
CA GLN A 35 20.21 0.10 -23.03
C GLN A 35 20.53 -1.40 -23.02
N SER A 36 20.04 -2.13 -22.00
CA SER A 36 20.07 -3.60 -21.94
C SER A 36 18.75 -4.14 -21.38
N LYS A 37 18.17 -5.13 -22.05
CA LYS A 37 16.94 -5.84 -21.68
C LYS A 37 17.18 -7.34 -21.73
N LYS A 38 16.55 -8.13 -20.86
CA LYS A 38 16.76 -9.59 -20.78
C LYS A 38 15.45 -10.34 -20.84
N THR A 39 15.47 -11.53 -21.46
CA THR A 39 14.37 -12.50 -21.40
C THR A 39 14.41 -13.29 -20.10
N GLU A 40 13.33 -14.02 -19.82
CA GLU A 40 13.33 -15.10 -18.84
C GLU A 40 14.29 -16.23 -19.27
N LYS A 41 14.68 -17.09 -18.32
CA LYS A 41 15.49 -18.28 -18.61
C LYS A 41 14.63 -19.47 -18.98
N CYS A 42 15.05 -20.24 -19.98
CA CYS A 42 14.57 -21.60 -20.19
C CYS A 42 15.50 -22.56 -19.44
N ASN A 43 14.99 -23.60 -18.80
CA ASN A 43 15.82 -24.55 -18.05
C ASN A 43 16.19 -25.76 -18.91
N ASN A 44 17.47 -26.16 -18.86
CA ASN A 44 17.97 -27.43 -19.38
C ASN A 44 17.60 -27.73 -20.86
N THR A 45 17.90 -26.81 -21.78
CA THR A 45 17.54 -26.96 -23.21
C THR A 45 18.53 -26.30 -24.16
N HIS A 46 18.82 -26.98 -25.29
CA HIS A 46 19.55 -26.42 -26.43
C HIS A 46 18.64 -25.77 -27.47
N SER A 47 17.31 -25.89 -27.33
CA SER A 47 16.33 -25.31 -28.26
C SER A 47 15.29 -24.46 -27.50
N PRO A 48 15.72 -23.38 -26.81
CA PRO A 48 14.81 -22.53 -26.05
C PRO A 48 13.81 -21.78 -26.92
N LYS A 49 12.61 -21.56 -26.36
CA LYS A 49 11.52 -20.76 -26.95
C LYS A 49 11.02 -19.81 -25.88
N TRP A 50 11.14 -18.51 -26.13
CA TRP A 50 10.73 -17.47 -25.17
C TRP A 50 9.42 -16.82 -25.59
N LYS A 51 9.29 -16.45 -26.87
CA LYS A 51 8.17 -15.62 -27.39
C LYS A 51 7.95 -14.35 -26.55
N GLN A 52 9.04 -13.75 -26.06
CA GLN A 52 8.99 -12.62 -25.15
C GLN A 52 9.33 -11.33 -25.89
N ALA A 53 8.44 -10.34 -25.79
CA ALA A 53 8.63 -9.02 -26.37
C ALA A 53 9.46 -8.12 -25.45
N LEU A 54 10.52 -7.52 -26.02
CA LEU A 54 11.38 -6.54 -25.36
C LEU A 54 11.32 -5.23 -26.15
N THR A 55 10.89 -4.14 -25.51
CA THR A 55 10.87 -2.82 -26.14
C THR A 55 12.18 -2.09 -25.88
N VAL A 56 12.81 -1.62 -26.97
CA VAL A 56 14.05 -0.84 -26.96
C VAL A 56 13.86 0.47 -27.72
N ILE A 57 14.64 1.49 -27.35
CA ILE A 57 14.66 2.78 -28.06
C ILE A 57 15.83 2.74 -29.03
N VAL A 58 15.53 2.99 -30.29
CA VAL A 58 16.50 2.87 -31.38
C VAL A 58 16.45 4.09 -32.28
N THR A 59 17.55 4.34 -32.97
CA THR A 59 17.61 5.20 -34.14
C THR A 59 17.64 4.32 -35.40
N PRO A 60 17.38 4.88 -36.60
CA PRO A 60 17.48 4.11 -37.84
C PRO A 60 18.88 3.49 -38.09
N PHE A 61 19.92 3.93 -37.38
CA PHE A 61 21.30 3.46 -37.53
C PHE A 61 21.82 2.71 -36.30
N SER A 62 20.97 2.45 -35.30
CA SER A 62 21.39 1.73 -34.09
C SER A 62 21.73 0.27 -34.38
N LYS A 63 22.59 -0.30 -33.54
CA LYS A 63 23.02 -1.71 -33.62
C LYS A 63 22.48 -2.49 -32.42
N LEU A 64 21.65 -3.49 -32.70
CA LEU A 64 21.15 -4.42 -31.70
C LEU A 64 22.17 -5.52 -31.49
N ILE A 65 22.59 -5.73 -30.25
CA ILE A 65 23.50 -6.79 -29.85
C ILE A 65 22.73 -7.79 -29.00
N PHE A 66 22.63 -9.02 -29.48
CA PHE A 66 21.99 -10.12 -28.79
C PHE A 66 23.07 -10.98 -28.14
N ARG A 67 22.99 -11.21 -26.83
CA ARG A 67 23.86 -12.14 -26.10
C ARG A 67 23.02 -13.23 -25.47
N VAL A 68 23.29 -14.48 -25.84
CA VAL A 68 22.62 -15.64 -25.25
C VAL A 68 23.48 -16.17 -24.12
N TRP A 69 22.96 -16.16 -22.89
CA TRP A 69 23.66 -16.54 -21.67
C TRP A 69 23.04 -17.82 -21.10
N SER A 70 23.83 -18.70 -20.50
CA SER A 70 23.36 -19.80 -19.65
C SER A 70 23.46 -19.41 -18.19
N HIS A 71 22.33 -19.42 -17.50
CA HIS A 71 22.29 -19.18 -16.07
C HIS A 71 22.98 -20.30 -15.26
N GLN A 72 23.77 -19.92 -14.25
CA GLN A 72 24.42 -20.85 -13.31
C GLN A 72 24.08 -20.50 -11.86
N THR A 73 23.78 -21.51 -11.04
CA THR A 73 23.37 -21.30 -9.63
C THR A 73 24.53 -21.02 -8.69
N LEU A 74 25.73 -21.52 -8.99
CA LEU A 74 26.90 -21.47 -8.10
C LEU A 74 28.11 -20.75 -8.71
N LYS A 75 27.97 -20.21 -9.93
CA LYS A 75 29.04 -19.55 -10.70
C LYS A 75 28.44 -18.39 -11.50
N ALA A 76 29.29 -17.53 -12.04
CA ALA A 76 28.86 -16.52 -13.00
C ALA A 76 28.24 -17.17 -14.25
N ASP A 77 27.24 -16.50 -14.82
CA ASP A 77 26.54 -16.95 -16.01
C ASP A 77 27.52 -17.08 -17.19
N MET A 78 27.32 -18.11 -18.02
CA MET A 78 28.22 -18.43 -19.13
C MET A 78 27.64 -17.91 -20.44
N LEU A 79 28.40 -17.10 -21.17
CA LEU A 79 28.00 -16.64 -22.50
C LEU A 79 28.03 -17.81 -23.50
N LEU A 80 26.91 -18.08 -24.14
CA LEU A 80 26.74 -19.16 -25.13
C LEU A 80 26.96 -18.68 -26.56
N GLY A 81 26.61 -17.44 -26.88
CA GLY A 81 26.83 -16.86 -28.21
C GLY A 81 26.33 -15.42 -28.34
N ILE A 82 26.83 -14.71 -29.35
CA ILE A 82 26.50 -13.32 -29.66
C ILE A 82 26.02 -13.20 -31.11
N ALA A 83 24.96 -12.41 -31.34
CA ALA A 83 24.55 -11.96 -32.66
C ALA A 83 24.41 -10.44 -32.70
N THR A 84 24.59 -9.83 -33.87
CA THR A 84 24.39 -8.39 -34.06
C THR A 84 23.49 -8.13 -35.26
N LEU A 85 22.56 -7.20 -35.12
CA LEU A 85 21.67 -6.74 -36.18
C LEU A 85 21.79 -5.22 -36.33
N GLU A 86 22.05 -4.77 -37.56
CA GLU A 86 22.05 -3.34 -37.89
C GLU A 86 20.65 -2.94 -38.38
N ILE A 87 20.02 -1.98 -37.69
CA ILE A 87 18.64 -1.59 -37.97
C ILE A 87 18.51 -0.94 -39.35
N SER A 88 19.53 -0.20 -39.80
CA SER A 88 19.55 0.42 -41.12
C SER A 88 19.47 -0.61 -42.25
N LYS A 89 20.16 -1.74 -42.10
CA LYS A 89 20.09 -2.86 -43.07
C LYS A 89 18.72 -3.53 -43.04
N ALA A 90 18.16 -3.76 -41.85
CA ALA A 90 16.83 -4.33 -41.70
C ALA A 90 15.75 -3.41 -42.33
N LEU A 91 15.83 -2.10 -42.10
CA LEU A 91 14.92 -1.11 -42.69
C LEU A 91 15.04 -1.09 -44.21
N LYS A 92 16.25 -1.03 -44.78
CA LYS A 92 16.47 -1.05 -46.23
C LYS A 92 15.93 -2.31 -46.90
N ALA A 93 16.00 -3.46 -46.23
CA ALA A 93 15.48 -4.72 -46.74
C ALA A 93 13.95 -4.85 -46.67
N ASN A 94 13.25 -3.95 -45.95
CA ASN A 94 11.81 -4.01 -45.71
C ASN A 94 11.14 -2.65 -45.98
N ASP A 95 11.50 -1.98 -47.09
CA ASP A 95 10.88 -0.72 -47.53
C ASP A 95 10.79 0.38 -46.45
N LEU A 96 11.84 0.47 -45.61
CA LEU A 96 11.96 1.40 -44.48
C LEU A 96 10.88 1.23 -43.40
N LYS A 97 10.27 0.04 -43.32
CA LYS A 97 9.26 -0.33 -42.33
C LYS A 97 9.53 -1.71 -41.72
N LEU A 98 9.71 -1.76 -40.41
CA LEU A 98 9.75 -3.00 -39.62
C LEU A 98 8.39 -3.20 -38.95
N CYS A 99 7.55 -4.00 -39.60
CA CYS A 99 6.25 -4.42 -39.11
C CYS A 99 6.21 -5.95 -39.13
N GLU A 100 6.20 -6.57 -37.96
CA GLU A 100 6.24 -8.04 -37.79
C GLU A 100 7.33 -8.74 -38.64
N VAL A 101 8.52 -8.15 -38.75
CA VAL A 101 9.63 -8.68 -39.57
C VAL A 101 10.44 -9.71 -38.76
N VAL A 102 10.44 -10.98 -39.20
CA VAL A 102 11.25 -12.03 -38.58
C VAL A 102 12.68 -12.00 -39.14
N GLN A 103 13.66 -11.96 -38.24
CA GLN A 103 15.09 -12.06 -38.54
C GLN A 103 15.70 -13.31 -37.90
N ASN A 104 16.43 -14.09 -38.70
CA ASN A 104 17.21 -15.23 -38.24
C ASN A 104 18.69 -14.85 -38.23
N LEU A 105 19.28 -14.83 -37.05
CA LEU A 105 20.64 -14.37 -36.80
C LEU A 105 21.53 -15.55 -36.41
N GLN A 106 22.72 -15.64 -37.01
CA GLN A 106 23.72 -16.61 -36.59
C GLN A 106 24.39 -16.14 -35.29
N LEU A 107 24.45 -17.01 -34.30
CA LEU A 107 25.17 -16.80 -33.05
C LEU A 107 26.62 -17.23 -33.24
N ALA A 108 27.55 -16.33 -32.94
CA ALA A 108 28.98 -16.59 -32.94
C ALA A 108 29.52 -16.75 -31.51
N SER A 109 30.59 -17.54 -31.37
CA SER A 109 31.33 -17.67 -30.11
C SER A 109 31.98 -16.35 -29.70
N ASP A 110 32.08 -16.09 -28.39
CA ASP A 110 32.78 -14.91 -27.85
C ASP A 110 34.29 -14.94 -28.13
N ARG A 111 34.86 -16.15 -28.31
CA ARG A 111 36.30 -16.35 -28.53
C ARG A 111 36.71 -16.28 -30.00
N ASP A 112 35.81 -16.64 -30.90
CA ASP A 112 36.05 -16.62 -32.35
C ASP A 112 34.73 -16.31 -33.08
N ARG A 113 34.72 -15.18 -33.81
CA ARG A 113 33.56 -14.72 -34.57
C ARG A 113 33.22 -15.60 -35.78
N GLN A 114 34.13 -16.48 -36.20
CA GLN A 114 33.88 -17.44 -37.29
C GLN A 114 33.27 -18.76 -36.80
N ASP A 115 33.29 -19.04 -35.49
CA ASP A 115 32.70 -20.26 -34.93
C ASP A 115 31.21 -20.05 -34.64
N VAL A 116 30.36 -20.64 -35.49
CA VAL A 116 28.90 -20.58 -35.36
C VAL A 116 28.43 -21.58 -34.29
N VAL A 117 27.86 -21.04 -33.22
CA VAL A 117 27.44 -21.76 -32.00
C VAL A 117 25.92 -21.96 -31.92
N GLY A 118 25.16 -21.37 -32.85
CA GLY A 118 23.72 -21.59 -32.98
C GLY A 118 23.03 -20.54 -33.85
N ASP A 119 21.71 -20.58 -33.87
CA ASP A 119 20.85 -19.62 -34.56
C ASP A 119 19.85 -18.99 -33.57
N LEU A 120 19.54 -17.71 -33.75
CA LEU A 120 18.58 -16.94 -32.96
C LEU A 120 17.52 -16.34 -33.88
N SER A 121 16.25 -16.62 -33.60
CA SER A 121 15.11 -16.04 -34.31
C SER A 121 14.48 -14.93 -33.50
N VAL A 122 14.34 -13.75 -34.08
CA VAL A 122 13.71 -12.57 -33.46
C VAL A 122 12.67 -11.96 -34.41
N LEU A 123 11.64 -11.32 -33.86
CA LEU A 123 10.62 -10.57 -34.60
C LEU A 123 10.74 -9.09 -34.25
N LEU A 124 10.81 -8.23 -35.25
CA LEU A 124 10.98 -6.79 -35.13
C LEU A 124 9.70 -6.10 -35.56
N ASP A 125 9.15 -5.25 -34.69
CA ASP A 125 7.88 -4.57 -34.94
C ASP A 125 7.87 -3.13 -34.41
N GLY A 126 7.12 -2.26 -35.09
CA GLY A 126 6.82 -0.89 -34.62
C GLY A 126 7.76 0.22 -35.07
N LEU A 127 8.60 0.02 -36.10
CA LEU A 127 9.49 1.08 -36.62
C LEU A 127 9.23 1.39 -38.10
N GLN A 128 8.95 2.66 -38.42
CA GLN A 128 8.82 3.14 -39.80
C GLN A 128 9.55 4.49 -39.94
N VAL A 129 10.29 4.67 -41.03
CA VAL A 129 11.04 5.90 -41.32
C VAL A 129 10.71 6.34 -42.75
N ASP A 130 10.48 7.63 -42.96
CA ASP A 130 10.30 8.16 -44.30
C ASP A 130 11.62 8.21 -45.08
N ALA A 131 11.55 8.07 -46.41
CA ALA A 131 12.73 7.93 -47.27
C ALA A 131 13.63 9.17 -47.28
N GLU A 132 13.05 10.37 -47.22
CA GLU A 132 13.78 11.63 -47.23
C GLU A 132 14.55 11.86 -45.93
N THR A 133 13.93 11.57 -44.79
CA THR A 133 14.55 11.66 -43.47
C THR A 133 15.59 10.57 -43.25
N PHE A 134 15.34 9.35 -43.73
CA PHE A 134 16.33 8.27 -43.68
C PHE A 134 17.60 8.65 -44.49
N THR A 135 17.43 9.20 -45.69
CA THR A 135 18.56 9.61 -46.55
C THR A 135 19.33 10.78 -45.94
N SER A 136 18.64 11.74 -45.31
CA SER A 136 19.28 12.88 -44.63
C SER A 136 20.08 12.42 -43.41
N ALA A 137 19.49 11.54 -42.58
CA ALA A 137 20.16 10.96 -41.43
C ALA A 137 21.31 10.01 -41.81
N GLU A 138 21.24 9.35 -42.98
CA GLU A 138 22.33 8.54 -43.52
C GLU A 138 23.55 9.40 -43.86
N ARG A 139 23.37 10.56 -44.49
CA ARG A 139 24.46 11.50 -44.80
C ARG A 139 25.11 12.05 -43.53
N GLU A 140 24.32 12.38 -42.51
CA GLU A 140 24.84 12.86 -41.21
C GLU A 140 25.63 11.75 -40.49
N HIS A 141 25.13 10.52 -40.51
CA HIS A 141 25.79 9.36 -39.91
C HIS A 141 27.12 9.02 -40.63
N GLU A 142 27.15 9.08 -41.96
CA GLU A 142 28.38 8.91 -42.74
C GLU A 142 29.39 10.04 -42.53
N ALA A 143 28.92 11.29 -42.39
CA ALA A 143 29.77 12.44 -42.06
C ALA A 143 30.39 12.32 -40.65
N ALA A 144 29.61 11.86 -39.66
CA ALA A 144 30.10 11.60 -38.30
C ALA A 144 31.11 10.43 -38.24
N SER A 145 30.94 9.42 -39.11
CA SER A 145 31.88 8.31 -39.27
C SER A 145 33.19 8.73 -39.94
N ASN A 146 33.14 9.61 -40.96
CA ASN A 146 34.30 10.05 -41.73
C ASN A 146 35.07 11.24 -41.13
N GLY A 147 34.50 11.95 -40.15
CA GLY A 147 35.13 13.09 -39.47
C GLY A 147 36.38 12.77 -38.62
N LYS A 148 36.79 11.49 -38.52
CA LYS A 148 38.00 11.06 -37.80
C LYS A 148 39.27 10.96 -38.67
N ALA A 149 39.22 11.33 -39.94
CA ALA A 149 40.39 11.27 -40.81
C ALA A 149 40.49 12.48 -41.76
N ARG A 150 41.26 13.51 -41.36
CA ARG A 150 42.17 14.26 -42.26
C ARG A 150 43.15 15.16 -41.49
N PRO A 151 44.37 15.38 -42.03
CA PRO A 151 45.51 15.85 -41.26
C PRO A 151 45.67 17.38 -41.27
N ASN A 152 46.38 17.81 -40.23
CA ASN A 152 46.86 19.15 -39.94
C ASN A 152 47.45 19.89 -41.15
N ARG A 153 47.06 21.15 -41.37
CA ARG A 153 47.93 22.14 -42.01
C ARG A 153 47.61 23.55 -41.52
N GLU A 154 48.69 24.20 -41.11
CA GLU A 154 48.83 25.51 -40.48
C GLU A 154 48.35 26.66 -41.37
N THR A 155 47.89 27.75 -40.74
CA THR A 155 48.45 29.13 -40.78
C THR A 155 47.36 30.22 -40.78
N GLY A 156 47.49 31.17 -39.85
CA GLY A 156 47.44 32.60 -40.21
C GLY A 156 46.15 33.42 -39.99
N ASN A 157 46.16 34.19 -38.89
CA ASN A 157 45.89 35.64 -38.80
C ASN A 157 44.46 36.26 -38.81
N ARG A 158 44.21 37.01 -37.71
CA ARG A 158 43.67 38.40 -37.56
C ARG A 158 42.16 38.66 -37.77
N SER A 159 41.41 39.06 -36.72
CA SER A 159 41.15 40.45 -36.24
C SER A 159 40.03 41.15 -37.06
N SER A 160 38.96 41.81 -36.58
CA SER A 160 38.56 42.39 -35.28
C SER A 160 37.16 43.06 -35.36
N ARG A 161 36.54 43.32 -34.19
CA ARG A 161 35.55 44.39 -33.81
C ARG A 161 34.07 44.14 -34.17
N ASP A 162 33.06 44.35 -33.31
CA ASP A 162 32.89 45.28 -32.17
C ASP A 162 31.81 44.83 -31.13
N ALA A 163 31.91 45.45 -29.94
CA ALA A 163 30.89 45.78 -28.92
C ALA A 163 30.35 44.74 -27.90
N SER A 164 30.70 44.98 -26.63
CA SER A 164 30.21 44.40 -25.35
C SER A 164 29.01 45.23 -24.78
N PRO A 165 28.46 45.02 -23.54
CA PRO A 165 28.79 44.05 -22.49
C PRO A 165 27.62 43.41 -21.67
N SER A 166 28.03 42.38 -20.90
CA SER A 166 27.65 42.04 -19.51
C SER A 166 26.24 41.58 -19.13
N SER A 167 26.17 40.30 -18.72
CA SER A 167 25.69 39.91 -17.38
C SER A 167 26.46 38.66 -16.92
N GLU A 168 27.28 38.85 -15.90
CA GLU A 168 27.93 37.80 -15.07
C GLU A 168 26.83 37.00 -14.34
N SER A 169 26.98 35.75 -13.93
CA SER A 169 28.17 35.06 -13.42
C SER A 169 28.03 33.53 -13.53
N ASP A 170 29.17 32.92 -13.84
CA ASP A 170 29.45 31.52 -14.15
C ASP A 170 29.20 30.49 -13.05
N GLU A 171 28.77 29.32 -13.54
CA GLU A 171 28.83 28.02 -12.90
C GLU A 171 30.22 27.39 -13.14
N TRP A 172 30.91 27.07 -12.05
CA TRP A 172 32.18 26.33 -12.07
C TRP A 172 31.94 24.85 -12.35
N VAL A 173 32.27 24.39 -13.55
CA VAL A 173 32.36 22.97 -13.88
C VAL A 173 33.76 22.45 -13.53
N ILE A 174 33.86 21.70 -12.42
CA ILE A 174 35.00 20.84 -12.14
C ILE A 174 34.67 19.44 -12.67
N VAL A 175 35.40 19.03 -13.69
CA VAL A 175 35.49 17.63 -14.14
C VAL A 175 36.56 16.93 -13.29
N PRO A 176 36.30 15.69 -12.85
CA PRO A 176 37.39 14.72 -12.83
C PRO A 176 37.05 13.42 -13.58
N ASN A 177 38.05 13.04 -14.38
CA ASN A 177 38.29 11.77 -15.05
C ASN A 177 38.10 10.54 -14.17
N GLY A 178 37.75 9.42 -14.82
CA GLY A 178 37.83 8.08 -14.22
C GLY A 178 37.52 6.91 -15.14
N ASN A 179 38.09 6.85 -16.35
CA ASN A 179 38.17 5.60 -17.12
C ASN A 179 39.39 4.78 -16.65
N GLY A 180 39.15 3.56 -16.17
CA GLY A 180 40.18 2.52 -16.03
C GLY A 180 40.21 1.61 -17.27
N VAL A 181 41.39 1.44 -17.86
CA VAL A 181 41.66 0.55 -19.02
C VAL A 181 42.52 -0.64 -18.56
N ASN A 182 42.26 -1.83 -19.11
CA ASN A 182 43.11 -3.02 -18.95
C ASN A 182 44.15 -3.15 -20.10
N GLN A 183 45.44 -3.14 -19.72
CA GLN A 183 46.62 -3.96 -20.12
C GLN A 183 47.09 -4.01 -21.61
N THR A 184 48.39 -3.89 -21.94
CA THR A 184 49.48 -4.86 -21.69
C THR A 184 50.88 -4.32 -22.11
N GLY A 185 51.98 -4.80 -21.49
CA GLY A 185 53.37 -4.74 -22.01
C GLY A 185 54.50 -4.46 -20.98
N SER A 186 55.43 -5.40 -20.77
CA SER A 186 56.70 -5.33 -19.96
C SER A 186 57.92 -4.88 -20.83
N PRO A 187 59.17 -4.60 -20.34
CA PRO A 187 59.88 -4.99 -19.08
C PRO A 187 60.85 -3.97 -18.36
N ALA A 188 61.13 -4.22 -17.05
CA ALA A 188 62.34 -4.02 -16.15
C ALA A 188 63.27 -2.75 -16.20
N PRO A 189 64.17 -2.47 -15.19
CA PRO A 189 64.15 -2.60 -13.71
C PRO A 189 64.63 -1.34 -12.89
N SER A 190 64.16 -1.21 -11.63
CA SER A 190 64.83 -0.62 -10.40
C SER A 190 65.28 0.87 -10.34
N PRO A 191 65.61 1.47 -9.16
CA PRO A 191 65.15 1.25 -7.76
C PRO A 191 64.78 2.55 -7.00
N GLY A 192 64.14 2.42 -5.82
CA GLY A 192 64.35 3.35 -4.69
C GLY A 192 63.12 3.96 -4.03
N GLY A 193 63.05 3.90 -2.70
CA GLY A 193 62.39 4.93 -1.89
C GLY A 193 61.22 4.51 -0.99
N SER A 194 61.55 3.82 0.10
CA SER A 194 61.05 4.09 1.48
C SER A 194 59.55 4.31 1.77
N GLY A 195 58.94 3.29 2.40
CA GLY A 195 58.54 3.38 3.81
C GLY A 195 57.15 3.94 4.16
N GLY A 196 56.27 3.05 4.65
CA GLY A 196 55.05 3.42 5.39
C GLY A 196 54.13 2.22 5.66
N LEU A 197 54.36 1.50 6.77
CA LEU A 197 53.58 0.34 7.22
C LEU A 197 52.18 0.74 7.71
N ARG A 198 51.14 -0.03 7.33
CA ARG A 198 49.78 -0.01 7.92
C ARG A 198 49.44 -1.42 8.43
N PRO A 199 48.83 -1.59 9.63
CA PRO A 199 48.75 -2.87 10.34
C PRO A 199 47.78 -3.89 9.70
N PRO A 200 47.95 -5.21 9.96
CA PRO A 200 47.06 -6.23 9.43
C PRO A 200 45.69 -6.23 10.13
N ARG A 201 44.63 -6.41 9.34
CA ARG A 201 43.23 -6.60 9.77
C ARG A 201 43.02 -8.02 10.33
N PRO A 202 42.17 -8.25 11.36
CA PRO A 202 41.99 -9.57 11.98
C PRO A 202 41.30 -10.58 11.05
N ALA A 203 41.74 -11.85 11.12
CA ALA A 203 41.13 -12.98 10.43
C ALA A 203 39.83 -13.42 11.13
N ARG A 204 38.78 -13.69 10.34
CA ARG A 204 37.49 -14.24 10.78
C ARG A 204 37.60 -15.76 10.98
N PRO A 205 37.04 -16.35 12.05
CA PRO A 205 37.08 -17.79 12.29
C PRO A 205 36.13 -18.58 11.35
N PRO A 206 36.42 -19.86 11.05
CA PRO A 206 35.59 -20.70 10.19
C PRO A 206 34.29 -21.19 10.88
N PRO A 207 33.24 -21.55 10.11
CA PRO A 207 31.95 -21.99 10.65
C PRO A 207 32.00 -23.43 11.22
N PRO A 208 31.11 -23.77 12.17
CA PRO A 208 31.10 -25.08 12.81
C PRO A 208 30.53 -26.18 11.90
N THR A 209 31.17 -27.34 11.92
CA THR A 209 30.74 -28.58 11.25
C THR A 209 29.65 -29.31 12.07
N PRO A 210 28.65 -29.94 11.42
CA PRO A 210 27.59 -30.65 12.12
C PRO A 210 28.09 -32.00 12.65
N ARG A 211 27.92 -32.24 13.95
CA ARG A 211 28.18 -33.53 14.60
C ARG A 211 27.04 -34.52 14.31
N ARG A 212 27.46 -35.69 13.84
CA ARG A 212 26.70 -36.93 13.63
C ARG A 212 26.32 -37.57 14.97
N PRO A 213 25.08 -38.04 15.19
CA PRO A 213 24.79 -39.00 16.25
C PRO A 213 25.17 -40.41 15.80
N THR A 214 25.95 -41.09 16.63
CA THR A 214 26.25 -42.52 16.57
C THR A 214 25.01 -43.36 16.87
N ALA A 215 24.86 -44.48 16.16
CA ALA A 215 23.73 -45.40 16.24
C ALA A 215 24.01 -46.62 17.13
N SER A 216 22.94 -47.08 17.80
CA SER A 216 22.51 -48.50 18.01
C SER A 216 23.32 -49.37 19.00
N PRO A 217 22.74 -50.43 19.65
CA PRO A 217 21.89 -51.48 19.01
C PRO A 217 20.72 -51.98 19.92
N ALA A 218 19.82 -52.89 19.53
CA ALA A 218 19.78 -53.90 18.47
C ALA A 218 18.33 -54.38 18.17
N SER A 219 18.15 -54.88 16.94
CA SER A 219 17.38 -56.09 16.51
C SER A 219 15.89 -56.27 16.91
N SER A 220 14.96 -56.71 16.06
CA SER A 220 15.06 -57.38 14.75
C SER A 220 13.69 -57.58 14.10
N ASN A 221 13.68 -57.51 12.76
CA ASN A 221 12.88 -58.27 11.76
C ASN A 221 11.33 -58.19 11.83
N SER A 222 10.57 -58.13 10.74
CA SER A 222 10.82 -58.29 9.30
C SER A 222 9.58 -57.83 8.53
N SER A 223 9.82 -57.35 7.31
CA SER A 223 8.97 -57.17 6.13
C SER A 223 7.66 -57.97 6.01
N SER A 224 6.61 -57.35 5.44
CA SER A 224 6.02 -57.79 4.15
C SER A 224 4.86 -56.88 3.68
N THR A 225 4.91 -56.54 2.40
CA THR A 225 3.88 -55.91 1.56
C THR A 225 2.81 -56.93 1.11
N CYS A 226 1.53 -56.55 1.06
CA CYS A 226 0.56 -56.90 0.00
C CYS A 226 -0.85 -56.32 0.27
N ASP A 227 -1.26 -55.37 -0.57
CA ASP A 227 -2.38 -55.47 -1.53
C ASP A 227 -3.73 -56.17 -1.22
N VAL A 228 -4.79 -55.46 -1.66
CA VAL A 228 -6.15 -55.81 -2.17
C VAL A 228 -7.36 -56.09 -1.24
N ASN A 229 -8.41 -55.29 -1.51
CA ASN A 229 -9.87 -55.55 -1.60
C ASN A 229 -10.74 -56.13 -0.46
N GLU A 230 -11.71 -55.29 -0.06
CA GLU A 230 -13.16 -55.38 -0.40
C GLU A 230 -14.09 -56.46 0.20
N VAL A 231 -15.27 -55.97 0.61
CA VAL A 231 -16.64 -56.57 0.70
C VAL A 231 -17.05 -57.44 1.90
N ALA A 232 -18.07 -56.91 2.62
CA ALA A 232 -19.24 -57.55 3.26
C ALA A 232 -19.02 -58.61 4.36
N ALA A 233 -19.93 -58.88 5.30
CA ALA A 233 -21.13 -58.30 5.89
C ALA A 233 -21.62 -59.39 6.88
N VAL A 234 -22.70 -59.10 7.63
CA VAL A 234 -23.66 -60.09 8.18
C VAL A 234 -23.37 -60.66 9.59
N THR A 235 -23.97 -59.97 10.57
CA THR A 235 -25.03 -60.45 11.51
C THR A 235 -24.76 -60.90 12.96
N ASN A 236 -25.77 -60.50 13.76
CA ASN A 236 -26.35 -61.07 14.99
C ASN A 236 -25.64 -60.75 16.31
N GLY A 237 -26.30 -60.33 17.40
CA GLY A 237 -27.71 -60.12 17.76
C GLY A 237 -27.72 -59.44 19.15
N ALA A 238 -28.57 -58.43 19.39
CA ALA A 238 -29.84 -58.51 20.12
C ALA A 238 -29.75 -58.88 21.64
N THR A 239 -30.10 -57.92 22.51
CA THR A 239 -30.98 -58.02 23.71
C THR A 239 -30.91 -56.66 24.47
N LEU A 240 -31.91 -55.78 24.37
CA LEU A 240 -33.15 -55.66 25.17
C LEU A 240 -32.94 -55.49 26.68
N GLY A 241 -33.40 -54.33 27.19
CA GLY A 241 -33.54 -54.02 28.62
C GLY A 241 -33.95 -52.55 28.82
N ALA A 242 -35.24 -52.28 28.76
CA ALA A 242 -35.85 -50.95 28.94
C ALA A 242 -36.27 -50.70 30.40
N MET A 243 -36.61 -49.42 30.66
CA MET A 243 -37.60 -48.87 31.63
C MET A 243 -37.07 -48.00 32.79
N SER A 244 -37.15 -46.68 32.55
CA SER A 244 -38.04 -45.67 33.18
C SER A 244 -38.32 -45.63 34.69
N GLY A 245 -38.29 -44.40 35.24
CA GLY A 245 -39.01 -43.92 36.44
C GLY A 245 -38.14 -43.01 37.32
N ALA A 246 -38.25 -41.67 37.24
CA ALA A 246 -39.10 -40.78 38.08
C ALA A 246 -38.75 -40.85 39.58
N SER A 247 -38.62 -39.80 40.39
CA SER A 247 -38.98 -38.37 40.32
C SER A 247 -38.45 -37.67 41.59
N ASN A 248 -38.38 -36.33 41.50
CA ASN A 248 -38.01 -35.29 42.46
C ASN A 248 -38.80 -35.31 43.82
N PRO A 249 -38.47 -34.49 44.85
CA PRO A 249 -38.93 -33.08 44.86
C PRO A 249 -38.11 -32.00 45.62
N GLN A 250 -38.18 -30.77 45.07
CA GLN A 250 -38.45 -29.44 45.67
C GLN A 250 -37.65 -28.93 46.90
N ASN A 251 -37.01 -27.76 46.76
CA ASN A 251 -37.59 -26.46 47.16
C ASN A 251 -36.62 -25.28 46.88
N SER A 252 -37.13 -24.23 46.23
CA SER A 252 -36.65 -22.83 46.31
C SER A 252 -37.72 -22.03 47.09
N PRO A 253 -37.44 -20.87 47.71
CA PRO A 253 -37.13 -19.58 47.03
C PRO A 253 -35.99 -18.84 47.77
N GLY A 254 -35.40 -17.69 47.40
CA GLY A 254 -35.67 -16.59 46.48
C GLY A 254 -34.98 -15.35 47.09
N GLY A 255 -34.59 -14.36 46.28
CA GLY A 255 -34.46 -12.96 46.73
C GLY A 255 -33.06 -12.42 47.10
N ALA A 256 -32.58 -11.54 46.21
CA ALA A 256 -31.50 -10.56 46.24
C ALA A 256 -31.13 -9.84 47.57
N ALA A 257 -29.86 -9.41 47.70
CA ALA A 257 -29.45 -7.98 47.72
C ALA A 257 -27.97 -7.72 48.12
N ALA A 258 -27.36 -6.78 47.39
CA ALA A 258 -26.42 -5.71 47.80
C ALA A 258 -24.96 -5.97 48.29
N ALA A 259 -24.03 -5.51 47.44
CA ALA A 259 -22.99 -4.49 47.66
C ALA A 259 -21.86 -4.61 48.72
N ALA A 260 -20.64 -4.33 48.20
CA ALA A 260 -19.53 -3.54 48.74
C ALA A 260 -18.55 -4.11 49.81
N ALA A 261 -17.31 -4.28 49.34
CA ALA A 261 -16.00 -3.90 49.91
C ALA A 261 -15.77 -3.88 51.43
N ALA A 262 -14.73 -4.61 51.89
CA ALA A 262 -13.44 -4.06 52.35
C ALA A 262 -12.78 -4.90 53.47
N ALA A 263 -11.45 -5.01 53.33
CA ALA A 263 -10.42 -4.92 54.37
C ALA A 263 -10.55 -5.70 55.68
N ALA A 264 -9.61 -6.62 55.87
CA ALA A 264 -9.29 -7.27 57.13
C ALA A 264 -8.54 -6.31 58.09
N VAL A 265 -9.02 -6.26 59.33
CA VAL A 265 -8.28 -5.81 60.53
C VAL A 265 -8.48 -6.85 61.63
N GLY A 266 -7.45 -7.07 62.43
CA GLY A 266 -7.46 -7.76 63.72
C GLY A 266 -6.00 -7.97 64.12
N ASP A 267 -5.34 -7.01 64.75
CA ASP A 267 -5.52 -6.49 66.13
C ASP A 267 -5.29 -7.54 67.22
N GLY A 268 -4.52 -7.16 68.24
CA GLY A 268 -4.38 -7.91 69.49
C GLY A 268 -2.98 -8.02 70.09
N GLY A 269 -2.53 -6.94 70.76
CA GLY A 269 -2.17 -6.97 72.20
C GLY A 269 -0.83 -7.59 72.67
N GLU A 270 0.01 -6.70 73.22
CA GLU A 270 1.12 -6.83 74.20
C GLU A 270 0.87 -7.78 75.43
N PRO A 271 1.83 -8.07 76.36
CA PRO A 271 3.08 -7.35 76.69
C PRO A 271 4.37 -8.15 77.07
N SER A 272 5.52 -7.46 76.96
CA SER A 272 6.75 -7.42 77.81
C SER A 272 7.41 -8.68 78.44
N VAL A 273 8.75 -8.79 78.32
CA VAL A 273 9.81 -8.69 79.38
C VAL A 273 11.14 -9.41 78.99
N THR A 274 12.29 -8.70 79.12
CA THR A 274 13.73 -9.13 79.18
C THR A 274 14.40 -9.76 77.93
N SER A 275 15.67 -9.51 77.55
CA SER A 275 16.88 -9.09 78.28
C SER A 275 17.87 -8.26 77.42
N SER A 276 18.67 -7.50 78.16
CA SER A 276 19.77 -6.55 77.92
C SER A 276 21.06 -7.00 77.21
N GLY A 277 21.78 -6.00 76.69
CA GLY A 277 23.26 -5.88 76.65
C GLY A 277 23.81 -5.48 75.27
N ALA A 278 24.56 -4.39 75.03
CA ALA A 278 25.28 -3.45 75.88
C ALA A 278 25.54 -2.11 75.13
N GLU A 279 25.75 -1.05 75.93
CA GLU A 279 25.96 0.39 75.68
C GLU A 279 27.48 0.75 75.60
N PRO A 280 27.96 2.02 75.61
CA PRO A 280 27.90 3.15 74.64
C PRO A 280 29.33 3.76 74.40
N PRO A 281 29.56 5.00 73.89
CA PRO A 281 29.46 6.21 74.74
C PRO A 281 28.99 7.55 74.05
N PRO A 282 28.68 8.62 74.84
CA PRO A 282 27.92 9.84 74.48
C PRO A 282 28.77 11.15 74.67
N PRO A 283 28.27 12.39 75.00
CA PRO A 283 27.00 13.14 74.80
C PRO A 283 27.19 14.56 74.11
N ALA A 284 26.24 15.17 73.37
CA ALA A 284 25.20 16.21 73.69
C ALA A 284 25.70 17.61 74.22
N PRO A 285 24.95 18.76 74.21
CA PRO A 285 23.56 19.09 73.80
C PRO A 285 23.40 20.54 73.13
N PRO A 286 22.30 21.35 73.31
CA PRO A 286 21.02 21.38 72.58
C PRO A 286 20.58 22.78 72.05
N ALA A 287 19.43 22.86 71.34
CA ALA A 287 18.35 23.90 71.38
C ALA A 287 17.67 24.05 70.01
N ALA A 288 16.43 23.58 69.83
CA ALA A 288 15.15 24.25 70.10
C ALA A 288 14.59 25.02 68.88
N GLY A 289 13.35 24.70 68.47
CA GLY A 289 12.53 25.60 67.67
C GLY A 289 11.84 25.00 66.43
N SER A 290 10.68 24.36 66.68
CA SER A 290 9.40 24.51 65.96
C SER A 290 9.39 24.80 64.44
N GLY A 291 8.76 23.93 63.66
CA GLY A 291 8.27 24.28 62.32
C GLY A 291 7.67 23.11 61.52
N ALA A 292 6.34 23.12 61.39
CA ALA A 292 5.47 22.47 60.41
C ALA A 292 6.00 21.29 59.54
N VAL A 293 5.29 20.16 59.61
CA VAL A 293 5.43 19.03 58.67
C VAL A 293 4.95 19.46 57.28
N VAL A 294 5.90 19.62 56.36
CA VAL A 294 5.67 19.73 54.91
C VAL A 294 5.61 18.31 54.32
N PRO A 295 4.69 17.98 53.39
CA PRO A 295 4.69 16.68 52.74
C PRO A 295 5.98 16.46 51.96
N ARG A 296 6.54 15.25 52.09
CA ARG A 296 7.81 14.82 51.53
C ARG A 296 7.78 14.86 49.99
N VAL A 297 8.36 15.91 49.41
CA VAL A 297 8.64 16.02 47.97
C VAL A 297 9.70 14.99 47.59
N THR A 298 9.40 14.13 46.62
CA THR A 298 10.35 13.25 45.95
C THR A 298 11.50 14.07 45.34
N PRO A 299 12.76 13.59 45.34
CA PRO A 299 13.87 14.40 44.86
C PRO A 299 13.75 14.61 43.34
N VAL A 300 13.46 15.85 42.94
CA VAL A 300 13.32 16.26 41.54
C VAL A 300 14.71 16.38 40.89
N SER A 301 14.84 15.76 39.73
CA SER A 301 15.97 15.82 38.78
C SER A 301 16.58 17.23 38.64
N ASN A 302 17.88 17.38 38.87
CA ASN A 302 18.68 18.62 38.78
C ASN A 302 19.28 18.84 37.37
N GLY A 303 18.52 18.62 36.29
CA GLY A 303 18.98 18.96 34.92
C GLY A 303 19.04 20.48 34.67
N PRO A 304 19.66 20.96 33.58
CA PRO A 304 19.42 22.32 33.08
C PRO A 304 18.02 22.46 32.47
N LEU A 305 17.40 23.65 32.56
CA LEU A 305 16.13 23.93 31.90
C LEU A 305 16.30 24.09 30.38
N PRO A 306 15.28 23.80 29.57
CA PRO A 306 15.32 24.07 28.14
C PRO A 306 15.58 25.56 27.84
N PRO A 307 16.25 25.89 26.72
CA PRO A 307 16.52 27.28 26.34
C PRO A 307 15.24 28.13 26.35
N GLY A 308 15.25 29.26 27.06
CA GLY A 308 14.11 30.19 27.16
C GLY A 308 13.14 29.92 28.31
N TRP A 309 13.36 28.88 29.12
CA TRP A 309 12.62 28.65 30.36
C TRP A 309 13.40 29.16 31.58
N GLU A 310 12.69 29.81 32.51
CA GLU A 310 13.22 30.31 33.77
C GLU A 310 12.48 29.65 34.95
N GLN A 311 13.20 29.24 36.00
CA GLN A 311 12.58 28.79 37.24
C GLN A 311 12.35 29.99 38.17
N ARG A 312 11.13 30.12 38.69
CA ARG A 312 10.74 31.13 39.68
C ARG A 312 10.02 30.49 40.86
N VAL A 313 9.86 31.27 41.93
CA VAL A 313 9.15 30.88 43.15
C VAL A 313 8.09 31.93 43.41
N ASP A 314 6.85 31.51 43.69
CA ASP A 314 5.76 32.42 43.99
C ASP A 314 5.85 32.98 45.44
N GLN A 315 4.90 33.85 45.80
CA GLN A 315 4.83 34.45 47.14
C GLN A 315 4.59 33.43 48.25
N ASN A 316 4.10 32.23 47.92
CA ASN A 316 3.80 31.14 48.83
C ASN A 316 4.95 30.11 48.90
N GLY A 317 6.08 30.36 48.25
CA GLY A 317 7.22 29.44 48.21
C GLY A 317 7.08 28.29 47.22
N ARG A 318 6.02 28.27 46.38
CA ARG A 318 5.79 27.23 45.38
C ARG A 318 6.59 27.54 44.11
N MET A 319 7.33 26.55 43.63
CA MET A 319 8.09 26.66 42.39
C MET A 319 7.16 26.68 41.17
N TYR A 320 7.45 27.55 40.22
CA TYR A 320 6.83 27.61 38.90
C TYR A 320 7.86 27.96 37.84
N PHE A 321 7.56 27.67 36.58
CA PHE A 321 8.46 27.83 35.44
C PHE A 321 7.86 28.82 34.46
N VAL A 322 8.66 29.76 33.97
CA VAL A 322 8.26 30.79 33.01
C VAL A 322 8.88 30.49 31.66
N ASP A 323 8.06 30.32 30.64
CA ASP A 323 8.53 30.28 29.25
C ASP A 323 8.55 31.71 28.69
N HIS A 324 9.75 32.26 28.51
CA HIS A 324 9.93 33.61 27.96
C HIS A 324 9.65 33.71 26.47
N ILE A 325 9.50 32.59 25.77
CA ILE A 325 9.20 32.57 24.33
C ILE A 325 7.69 32.53 24.13
N GLU A 326 7.01 31.54 24.71
CA GLU A 326 5.54 31.41 24.60
C GLU A 326 4.77 32.32 25.58
N LYS A 327 5.50 33.07 26.42
CA LYS A 327 4.93 33.99 27.43
C LYS A 327 3.91 33.31 28.35
N ARG A 328 4.22 32.06 28.75
CA ARG A 328 3.39 31.26 29.65
C ARG A 328 4.11 30.92 30.95
N THR A 329 3.33 30.53 31.95
CA THR A 329 3.82 30.00 33.23
C THR A 329 3.26 28.60 33.46
N SER A 330 4.08 27.68 33.96
CA SER A 330 3.68 26.31 34.31
C SER A 330 4.12 25.97 35.72
N TRP A 331 3.33 25.18 36.43
CA TRP A 331 3.72 24.59 37.72
C TRP A 331 4.59 23.35 37.55
N GLU A 332 4.61 22.77 36.34
CA GLU A 332 5.39 21.58 36.01
C GLU A 332 6.70 21.95 35.33
N ARG A 333 7.76 21.22 35.69
CA ARG A 333 9.09 21.44 35.12
C ARG A 333 9.08 21.02 33.65
N PRO A 334 9.42 21.92 32.70
CA PRO A 334 9.49 21.58 31.29
C PRO A 334 10.57 20.53 31.04
N GLU A 335 10.24 19.44 30.35
CA GLU A 335 11.22 18.41 30.02
C GLU A 335 12.28 18.94 29.05
N ALA A 336 13.49 18.38 29.09
CA ALA A 336 14.50 18.67 28.07
C ALA A 336 14.08 18.08 26.72
N LEU A 337 14.40 18.75 25.62
CA LEU A 337 14.23 18.16 24.28
C LEU A 337 15.21 16.98 24.12
N SER A 338 14.80 15.96 23.36
CA SER A 338 15.66 14.84 23.01
C SER A 338 16.97 15.32 22.33
N PRO A 339 18.09 14.58 22.46
CA PRO A 339 19.35 14.96 21.82
C PRO A 339 19.19 15.20 20.32
N GLY A 340 19.79 16.27 19.80
CA GLY A 340 19.70 16.66 18.38
C GLY A 340 18.56 17.62 18.05
N TRP A 341 17.55 17.76 18.93
CA TRP A 341 16.43 18.67 18.71
C TRP A 341 16.68 20.08 19.25
N GLU A 342 16.37 21.07 18.44
CA GLU A 342 16.44 22.49 18.78
C GLU A 342 15.07 23.16 18.55
N ARG A 343 14.65 24.01 19.49
CA ARG A 343 13.50 24.90 19.33
C ARG A 343 13.90 26.14 18.53
N ARG A 344 13.12 26.50 17.52
CA ARG A 344 13.30 27.71 16.69
C ARG A 344 11.99 28.49 16.54
N VAL A 345 12.12 29.71 16.04
CA VAL A 345 10.99 30.61 15.74
C VAL A 345 11.10 31.02 14.28
N ASP A 346 9.98 30.95 13.56
CA ASP A 346 9.92 31.33 12.15
C ASP A 346 9.76 32.87 11.99
N PRO A 347 9.83 33.42 10.76
CA PRO A 347 9.66 34.86 10.54
C PRO A 347 8.29 35.42 10.97
N MET A 348 7.29 34.56 11.18
CA MET A 348 5.94 34.92 11.62
C MET A 348 5.80 34.83 13.14
N GLY A 349 6.88 34.53 13.88
CA GLY A 349 6.87 34.40 15.33
C GLY A 349 6.35 33.06 15.85
N ARG A 350 6.13 32.07 14.97
CA ARG A 350 5.61 30.75 15.34
C ARG A 350 6.76 29.84 15.74
N VAL A 351 6.55 29.07 16.81
CA VAL A 351 7.54 28.12 17.34
C VAL A 351 7.51 26.83 16.53
N TYR A 352 8.67 26.31 16.16
CA TYR A 352 8.85 25.00 15.54
C TYR A 352 10.12 24.33 16.06
N TYR A 353 10.29 23.04 15.79
CA TYR A 353 11.39 22.22 16.29
C TYR A 353 12.17 21.63 15.11
N VAL A 354 13.50 21.59 15.23
CA VAL A 354 14.42 21.10 14.19
C VAL A 354 15.32 20.05 14.79
N ASP A 355 15.39 18.89 14.15
CA ASP A 355 16.39 17.86 14.42
C ASP A 355 17.63 18.12 13.55
N HIS A 356 18.77 18.39 14.18
CA HIS A 356 20.05 18.62 13.50
C HIS A 356 20.67 17.35 12.91
N MET A 357 20.27 16.17 13.38
CA MET A 357 20.78 14.89 12.89
C MET A 357 20.09 14.50 11.58
N THR A 358 18.75 14.49 11.57
CA THR A 358 17.97 14.12 10.37
C THR A 358 17.61 15.29 9.47
N ARG A 359 17.85 16.54 9.92
CA ARG A 359 17.38 17.79 9.28
C ARG A 359 15.85 17.86 9.17
N THR A 360 15.14 17.10 9.99
CA THR A 360 13.67 17.08 10.01
C THR A 360 13.14 18.22 10.85
N THR A 361 11.96 18.75 10.49
CA THR A 361 11.29 19.79 11.25
C THR A 361 9.88 19.35 11.63
N THR A 362 9.41 19.76 12.81
CA THR A 362 8.02 19.55 13.21
C THR A 362 7.49 20.75 14.00
N TRP A 363 6.18 20.95 13.97
CA TRP A 363 5.49 21.95 14.77
C TRP A 363 5.15 21.43 16.17
N GLN A 364 5.09 20.11 16.34
CA GLN A 364 4.86 19.49 17.64
C GLN A 364 6.16 19.42 18.43
N ARG A 365 6.09 19.74 19.72
CA ARG A 365 7.23 19.55 20.61
C ARG A 365 7.60 18.07 20.64
N PRO A 366 8.82 17.68 20.24
CA PRO A 366 9.20 16.28 20.18
C PRO A 366 9.29 15.71 21.60
N THR A 367 8.52 14.65 21.86
CA THR A 367 8.58 13.84 23.07
C THR A 367 9.37 12.57 22.78
N GLN A 368 9.75 11.83 23.83
CA GLN A 368 10.40 10.54 23.63
C GLN A 368 9.52 9.55 22.86
N GLU A 369 8.20 9.63 23.05
CA GLU A 369 7.22 8.84 22.30
C GLU A 369 7.16 9.25 20.82
N SER A 370 7.05 10.55 20.52
CA SER A 370 6.97 11.01 19.12
C SER A 370 8.24 10.70 18.33
N VAL A 371 9.41 10.74 18.99
CA VAL A 371 10.69 10.35 18.37
C VAL A 371 10.73 8.85 18.08
N ARG A 372 10.28 7.99 19.00
CA ARG A 372 10.17 6.54 18.74
C ARG A 372 9.25 6.24 17.56
N ASN A 373 8.07 6.87 17.52
CA ASN A 373 7.12 6.70 16.41
C ASN A 373 7.73 7.13 15.07
N PHE A 374 8.54 8.19 15.07
CA PHE A 374 9.27 8.64 13.88
C PHE A 374 10.35 7.65 13.45
N GLU A 375 11.14 7.11 14.37
CA GLU A 375 12.18 6.10 14.10
C GLU A 375 11.56 4.83 13.52
N GLU A 376 10.44 4.35 14.08
CA GLU A 376 9.69 3.20 13.56
C GLU A 376 9.20 3.44 12.13
N TRP A 377 8.63 4.62 11.86
CA TRP A 377 8.22 5.01 10.52
C TRP A 377 9.41 5.07 9.54
N GLN A 378 10.57 5.58 9.98
CA GLN A 378 11.80 5.57 9.17
C GLN A 378 12.30 4.16 8.88
N HIS A 379 12.21 3.24 9.85
CA HIS A 379 12.54 1.84 9.66
C HIS A 379 11.61 1.17 8.65
N GLN A 380 10.29 1.41 8.74
CA GLN A 380 9.32 0.95 7.74
C GLN A 380 9.67 1.49 6.35
N ARG A 381 10.01 2.78 6.26
CA ARG A 381 10.44 3.44 5.02
C ARG A 381 11.73 2.84 4.44
N SER A 382 12.68 2.40 5.27
CA SER A 382 13.92 1.78 4.80
C SER A 382 13.71 0.42 4.12
N GLN A 383 12.62 -0.28 4.46
CA GLN A 383 12.25 -1.56 3.85
C GLN A 383 11.54 -1.42 2.49
N LEU A 384 11.28 -0.18 2.03
CA LEU A 384 10.52 0.10 0.82
C LEU A 384 11.14 -0.43 -0.46
N GLN A 385 12.46 -0.60 -0.52
CA GLN A 385 13.11 -1.13 -1.73
C GLN A 385 12.71 -2.59 -1.99
N GLY A 386 12.46 -3.37 -0.92
CA GLY A 386 11.88 -4.72 -1.02
C GLY A 386 10.38 -4.70 -1.29
N ALA A 387 9.65 -3.80 -0.62
CA ALA A 387 8.21 -3.66 -0.78
C ALA A 387 7.80 -3.17 -2.18
N MET A 388 8.61 -2.34 -2.84
CA MET A 388 8.35 -1.80 -4.18
C MET A 388 8.19 -2.91 -5.23
N GLN A 389 8.94 -4.01 -5.12
CA GLN A 389 8.80 -5.13 -6.05
C GLN A 389 7.44 -5.82 -5.90
N GLN A 390 6.98 -6.04 -4.67
CA GLN A 390 5.66 -6.60 -4.38
C GLN A 390 4.56 -5.62 -4.76
N PHE A 391 4.75 -4.32 -4.49
CA PHE A 391 3.84 -3.25 -4.88
C PHE A 391 3.64 -3.20 -6.40
N ASN A 392 4.71 -3.34 -7.17
CA ASN A 392 4.64 -3.38 -8.64
C ASN A 392 3.96 -4.63 -9.20
N GLN A 393 3.83 -5.69 -8.41
CA GLN A 393 3.06 -6.89 -8.77
C GLN A 393 1.57 -6.70 -8.51
N ARG A 394 1.15 -5.65 -7.79
CA ARG A 394 -0.27 -5.38 -7.55
C ARG A 394 -0.98 -5.07 -8.86
N PHE A 395 -2.23 -5.48 -8.96
CA PHE A 395 -3.03 -5.33 -10.17
C PHE A 395 -4.49 -5.02 -9.86
N ILE A 396 -5.21 -4.53 -10.86
CA ILE A 396 -6.67 -4.55 -10.93
C ILE A 396 -7.04 -5.16 -12.29
N TYR A 397 -8.32 -5.50 -12.48
CA TYR A 397 -8.87 -5.83 -13.79
C TYR A 397 -8.49 -4.76 -14.85
N GLY A 398 -7.83 -5.20 -15.93
CA GLY A 398 -7.57 -4.34 -17.10
C GLY A 398 -6.18 -3.72 -17.23
N VAL A 399 -5.19 -4.04 -16.38
CA VAL A 399 -3.80 -3.53 -16.55
C VAL A 399 -2.93 -4.41 -17.47
N ARG A 400 -3.41 -5.60 -17.87
CA ARG A 400 -2.82 -6.41 -18.95
C ARG A 400 -3.73 -6.35 -20.19
N GLY A 401 -3.28 -5.65 -21.23
CA GLY A 401 -3.79 -5.79 -22.60
C GLY A 401 -5.24 -5.40 -22.84
N THR A 402 -5.44 -4.18 -23.34
CA THR A 402 -6.40 -3.85 -24.43
C THR A 402 -7.48 -4.91 -24.74
N SER A 403 -8.63 -4.86 -24.06
CA SER A 403 -9.87 -5.48 -24.56
C SER A 403 -11.10 -4.58 -24.41
N ILE A 404 -10.95 -3.38 -23.82
CA ILE A 404 -12.02 -2.35 -23.76
C ILE A 404 -11.75 -1.22 -24.78
N VAL A 405 -10.74 -1.37 -25.64
CA VAL A 405 -10.53 -0.42 -26.75
C VAL A 405 -11.52 -0.67 -27.90
N LEU A 406 -12.26 -1.78 -27.89
CA LEU A 406 -13.20 -2.15 -28.95
C LEU A 406 -14.39 -1.17 -29.12
N PRO A 407 -15.06 -0.66 -28.06
CA PRO A 407 -16.11 0.34 -28.26
C PRO A 407 -15.54 1.72 -28.66
N PHE A 408 -14.30 2.03 -28.26
CA PHE A 408 -13.67 3.32 -28.56
C PHE A 408 -13.09 3.38 -29.98
N PHE A 409 -12.56 2.28 -30.51
CA PHE A 409 -12.17 2.19 -31.92
C PHE A 409 -13.38 2.30 -32.86
N LEU A 410 -14.56 1.84 -32.44
CA LEU A 410 -15.79 1.99 -33.23
C LEU A 410 -16.28 3.44 -33.30
N PHE A 411 -16.03 4.25 -32.26
CA PHE A 411 -16.33 5.70 -32.27
C PHE A 411 -15.25 6.55 -32.97
N LEU A 412 -14.01 6.07 -33.05
CA LEU A 412 -12.89 6.78 -33.70
C LEU A 412 -12.83 6.62 -35.22
N GLN A 413 -13.63 5.74 -35.84
CA GLN A 413 -13.66 5.58 -37.29
C GLN A 413 -14.54 6.63 -38.01
N SER A 414 -14.94 7.71 -37.33
CA SER A 414 -15.68 8.81 -37.94
C SER A 414 -14.74 9.83 -38.59
N GLU A 415 -14.73 9.94 -39.92
CA GLU A 415 -14.03 11.04 -40.60
C GLU A 415 -14.80 12.33 -40.42
N LYS A 416 -14.16 13.37 -39.89
CA LYS A 416 -14.70 14.73 -39.95
C LYS A 416 -14.50 15.26 -41.37
N ARG A 417 -15.59 15.54 -42.08
CA ARG A 417 -15.58 16.19 -43.40
C ARG A 417 -16.36 17.49 -43.34
N THR A 418 -16.09 18.36 -44.31
CA THR A 418 -16.78 19.64 -44.47
C THR A 418 -17.43 19.63 -45.85
N ASP A 419 -18.71 20.01 -45.93
CA ASP A 419 -19.40 20.18 -47.20
C ASP A 419 -18.95 21.45 -47.94
N THR A 420 -19.43 21.62 -49.17
CA THR A 420 -19.14 22.80 -50.01
C THR A 420 -19.66 24.11 -49.42
N ASN A 421 -20.54 24.04 -48.42
CA ASN A 421 -21.14 25.18 -47.74
C ASN A 421 -20.46 25.47 -46.37
N GLY A 422 -19.34 24.79 -46.07
CA GLY A 422 -18.59 24.96 -44.83
C GLY A 422 -19.19 24.25 -43.60
N ARG A 423 -20.23 23.44 -43.78
CA ARG A 423 -20.87 22.67 -42.70
C ARG A 423 -20.12 21.35 -42.47
N VAL A 424 -19.86 21.08 -41.20
CA VAL A 424 -19.13 19.89 -40.77
C VAL A 424 -20.10 18.70 -40.67
N TYR A 425 -19.70 17.54 -41.18
CA TYR A 425 -20.38 16.26 -40.99
C TYR A 425 -19.36 15.15 -40.71
N TYR A 426 -19.82 14.07 -40.08
CA TYR A 426 -18.99 12.95 -39.64
C TYR A 426 -19.38 11.68 -40.38
N VAL A 427 -18.38 10.98 -40.95
CA VAL A 427 -18.56 9.79 -41.79
C VAL A 427 -18.10 8.56 -41.02
N HIS A 428 -19.04 7.70 -40.59
CA HIS A 428 -18.71 6.42 -39.98
C HIS A 428 -18.40 5.38 -41.06
N HIS A 429 -17.12 5.05 -41.21
CA HIS A 429 -16.67 4.10 -42.23
C HIS A 429 -17.15 2.66 -42.00
N THR A 430 -17.36 2.27 -40.75
CA THR A 430 -17.70 0.89 -40.37
C THR A 430 -19.13 0.50 -40.73
N ASN A 431 -20.09 1.41 -40.57
CA ASN A 431 -21.51 1.20 -40.87
C ASN A 431 -21.98 1.95 -42.13
N ARG A 432 -21.06 2.64 -42.82
CA ARG A 432 -21.32 3.46 -44.02
C ARG A 432 -22.41 4.53 -43.83
N THR A 433 -22.49 5.11 -42.64
CA THR A 433 -23.45 6.18 -42.33
C THR A 433 -22.75 7.53 -42.21
N THR A 434 -23.50 8.60 -42.46
CA THR A 434 -23.06 9.98 -42.23
C THR A 434 -24.01 10.67 -41.28
N GLN A 435 -23.47 11.54 -40.43
CA GLN A 435 -24.25 12.32 -39.47
C GLN A 435 -23.71 13.74 -39.35
N TRP A 436 -24.59 14.69 -39.04
CA TRP A 436 -24.23 16.11 -38.91
C TRP A 436 -23.73 16.48 -37.50
N GLU A 437 -24.11 15.68 -36.51
CA GLU A 437 -23.76 15.87 -35.11
C GLU A 437 -22.45 15.13 -34.78
N ASP A 438 -21.63 15.72 -33.93
CA ASP A 438 -20.35 15.14 -33.53
C ASP A 438 -20.58 13.86 -32.71
N PRO A 439 -20.10 12.69 -33.15
CA PRO A 439 -20.26 11.43 -32.42
C PRO A 439 -19.76 11.52 -30.96
N ARG A 440 -18.78 12.40 -30.69
CA ARG A 440 -18.23 12.67 -29.35
C ARG A 440 -19.20 13.40 -28.43
N THR A 441 -20.18 14.10 -29.01
CA THR A 441 -21.23 14.82 -28.27
C THR A 441 -22.47 13.96 -28.01
N GLN A 442 -22.63 12.85 -28.75
CA GLN A 442 -23.75 11.92 -28.62
C GLN A 442 -23.59 10.87 -27.50
N GLY A 443 -22.57 11.02 -26.64
CA GLY A 443 -22.36 10.24 -25.42
C GLY A 443 -22.76 10.95 -24.12
N ARG A 444 -23.35 12.16 -24.18
CA ARG A 444 -24.00 12.77 -23.02
C ARG A 444 -25.30 12.01 -22.72
N LEU A 445 -25.18 10.83 -22.11
CA LEU A 445 -26.28 10.04 -21.56
C LEU A 445 -26.91 10.80 -20.37
N ASN A 446 -27.68 11.83 -20.69
CA ASN A 446 -28.43 12.69 -19.76
C ASN A 446 -27.52 13.47 -18.78
N ASP A 447 -27.60 14.81 -18.76
CA ASP A 447 -26.80 15.67 -17.85
C ASP A 447 -27.13 15.42 -16.35
N LYS A 448 -28.14 14.60 -16.04
CA LYS A 448 -28.49 14.23 -14.68
C LYS A 448 -27.78 12.93 -14.26
N PRO A 449 -27.05 12.94 -13.13
CA PRO A 449 -26.45 11.72 -12.58
C PRO A 449 -27.54 10.67 -12.30
N LEU A 450 -27.15 9.39 -12.28
CA LEU A 450 -28.03 8.34 -11.77
C LEU A 450 -28.42 8.65 -10.32
N PRO A 451 -29.63 8.28 -9.87
CA PRO A 451 -29.97 8.40 -8.46
C PRO A 451 -29.00 7.60 -7.59
N GLU A 452 -28.89 8.00 -6.32
CA GLU A 452 -28.00 7.32 -5.38
C GLU A 452 -28.30 5.82 -5.30
N GLY A 453 -27.24 5.00 -5.33
CA GLY A 453 -27.35 3.55 -5.33
C GLY A 453 -27.77 2.93 -6.66
N TRP A 454 -27.82 3.67 -7.77
CA TRP A 454 -28.07 3.11 -9.11
C TRP A 454 -26.81 3.04 -9.96
N GLU A 455 -26.64 1.92 -10.67
CA GLU A 455 -25.56 1.65 -11.62
C GLU A 455 -26.14 1.33 -13.00
N MET A 456 -25.51 1.79 -14.09
CA MET A 456 -25.84 1.36 -15.45
C MET A 456 -24.81 0.34 -15.92
N ARG A 457 -25.27 -0.77 -16.49
CA ARG A 457 -24.47 -1.84 -17.06
C ARG A 457 -24.93 -2.18 -18.47
N PHE A 458 -24.17 -3.03 -19.15
CA PHE A 458 -24.50 -3.53 -20.48
C PHE A 458 -24.52 -5.06 -20.48
N THR A 459 -25.45 -5.67 -21.20
CA THR A 459 -25.42 -7.11 -21.49
C THR A 459 -24.26 -7.43 -22.43
N VAL A 460 -23.98 -8.73 -22.64
CA VAL A 460 -23.00 -9.20 -23.64
C VAL A 460 -23.35 -8.67 -25.04
N ASP A 461 -24.63 -8.49 -25.32
CA ASP A 461 -25.16 -7.97 -26.57
C ASP A 461 -25.17 -6.43 -26.63
N GLY A 462 -24.64 -5.75 -25.61
CA GLY A 462 -24.56 -4.29 -25.56
C GLY A 462 -25.85 -3.58 -25.17
N ILE A 463 -26.85 -4.29 -24.63
CA ILE A 463 -28.12 -3.69 -24.19
C ILE A 463 -27.91 -3.07 -22.81
N PRO A 464 -28.17 -1.76 -22.62
CA PRO A 464 -28.04 -1.15 -21.31
C PRO A 464 -29.15 -1.63 -20.36
N TYR A 465 -28.77 -1.93 -19.13
CA TYR A 465 -29.67 -2.22 -18.01
C TYR A 465 -29.19 -1.49 -16.76
N PHE A 466 -30.07 -1.34 -15.78
CA PHE A 466 -29.86 -0.58 -14.57
C PHE A 466 -29.91 -1.49 -13.36
N VAL A 467 -28.95 -1.34 -12.47
CA VAL A 467 -28.82 -2.08 -11.22
C VAL A 467 -29.17 -1.12 -10.09
N ASP A 468 -30.23 -1.41 -9.36
CA ASP A 468 -30.59 -0.73 -8.13
C ASP A 468 -29.92 -1.47 -6.96
N HIS A 469 -28.84 -0.91 -6.42
CA HIS A 469 -28.14 -1.46 -5.25
C HIS A 469 -28.93 -1.31 -3.96
N ASN A 470 -29.83 -0.32 -3.87
CA ASN A 470 -30.66 -0.11 -2.69
C ASN A 470 -31.68 -1.25 -2.55
N ARG A 471 -32.33 -1.60 -3.67
CA ARG A 471 -33.34 -2.68 -3.71
C ARG A 471 -32.78 -4.04 -4.12
N ARG A 472 -31.51 -4.08 -4.54
CA ARG A 472 -30.81 -5.27 -5.04
C ARG A 472 -31.53 -5.92 -6.21
N THR A 473 -31.96 -5.08 -7.14
CA THR A 473 -32.72 -5.50 -8.32
C THR A 473 -32.08 -4.96 -9.57
N THR A 474 -32.34 -5.61 -10.70
CA THR A 474 -31.97 -5.08 -12.02
C THR A 474 -33.21 -4.80 -12.83
N THR A 475 -33.17 -3.76 -13.66
CA THR A 475 -34.27 -3.36 -14.53
C THR A 475 -33.72 -2.82 -15.84
N TYR A 476 -34.48 -2.94 -16.93
CA TYR A 476 -34.15 -2.29 -18.20
C TYR A 476 -34.68 -0.85 -18.28
N ILE A 477 -35.39 -0.40 -17.24
CA ILE A 477 -35.99 0.93 -17.15
C ILE A 477 -34.97 1.90 -16.55
N ASP A 478 -34.62 2.94 -17.31
CA ASP A 478 -33.74 4.01 -16.81
C ASP A 478 -34.44 4.78 -15.68
N PRO A 479 -33.90 4.79 -14.44
CA PRO A 479 -34.54 5.42 -13.30
C PRO A 479 -34.65 6.95 -13.44
N ARG A 480 -33.90 7.56 -14.36
CA ARG A 480 -33.91 9.02 -14.60
C ARG A 480 -34.99 9.44 -15.58
N THR A 481 -35.37 8.55 -16.49
CA THR A 481 -36.25 8.90 -17.63
C THR A 481 -37.51 8.05 -17.72
N GLY A 482 -37.57 6.92 -17.00
CA GLY A 482 -38.64 5.94 -17.09
C GLY A 482 -38.67 5.18 -18.42
N LYS A 483 -37.68 5.36 -19.30
CA LYS A 483 -37.62 4.69 -20.61
C LYS A 483 -36.99 3.31 -20.46
N SER A 484 -37.63 2.30 -21.05
CA SER A 484 -37.07 0.95 -21.14
C SER A 484 -36.12 0.85 -22.33
N SER A 485 -34.93 0.31 -22.12
CA SER A 485 -34.20 -0.37 -23.19
C SER A 485 -34.92 -1.70 -23.50
N GLU A 486 -34.85 -2.20 -24.74
CA GLU A 486 -35.63 -3.36 -25.21
C GLU A 486 -35.58 -4.57 -24.25
N ASN A 487 -36.60 -5.44 -24.31
CA ASN A 487 -36.77 -6.63 -23.47
C ASN A 487 -35.55 -7.58 -23.56
N GLY A 488 -34.54 -7.35 -22.72
CA GLY A 488 -33.39 -8.24 -22.57
C GLY A 488 -33.67 -9.40 -21.60
N PRO A 489 -32.75 -10.37 -21.49
CA PRO A 489 -32.89 -11.51 -20.59
C PRO A 489 -33.03 -11.09 -19.12
N GLN A 490 -33.68 -11.91 -18.28
CA GLN A 490 -33.75 -11.61 -16.84
C GLN A 490 -32.34 -11.68 -16.24
N ILE A 491 -31.83 -10.54 -15.77
CA ILE A 491 -30.53 -10.45 -15.11
C ILE A 491 -30.76 -10.60 -13.60
N THR A 492 -29.90 -11.37 -12.94
CA THR A 492 -29.90 -11.46 -11.47
C THR A 492 -28.95 -10.41 -10.92
N TYR A 493 -29.31 -9.77 -9.81
CA TYR A 493 -28.42 -8.85 -9.12
C TYR A 493 -27.13 -9.58 -8.70
N VAL A 494 -25.99 -9.07 -9.16
CA VAL A 494 -24.67 -9.55 -8.74
C VAL A 494 -23.79 -8.33 -8.48
N ARG A 495 -23.11 -8.34 -7.33
CA ARG A 495 -22.04 -7.38 -7.04
C ARG A 495 -20.87 -7.74 -7.95
N ASP A 496 -20.58 -6.88 -8.92
CA ASP A 496 -19.54 -7.11 -9.91
C ASP A 496 -18.53 -5.95 -9.85
N PHE A 497 -17.52 -6.11 -9.00
CA PHE A 497 -16.47 -5.12 -8.83
C PHE A 497 -15.74 -4.83 -10.15
N LYS A 498 -15.56 -5.86 -10.99
CA LYS A 498 -14.92 -5.70 -12.30
C LYS A 498 -15.74 -4.79 -13.21
N ALA A 499 -17.05 -4.99 -13.31
CA ALA A 499 -17.93 -4.14 -14.11
C ALA A 499 -17.92 -2.69 -13.60
N LYS A 500 -18.02 -2.49 -12.28
CA LYS A 500 -17.93 -1.16 -11.65
C LYS A 500 -16.62 -0.45 -11.99
N VAL A 501 -15.48 -1.13 -11.88
CA VAL A 501 -14.17 -0.58 -12.25
C VAL A 501 -14.11 -0.23 -13.74
N GLN A 502 -14.64 -1.09 -14.61
CA GLN A 502 -14.68 -0.82 -16.04
C GLN A 502 -15.52 0.42 -16.37
N TYR A 503 -16.68 0.58 -15.72
CA TYR A 503 -17.54 1.74 -15.85
C TYR A 503 -16.87 3.02 -15.34
N PHE A 504 -16.25 2.97 -14.16
CA PHE A 504 -15.47 4.08 -13.61
C PHE A 504 -14.39 4.56 -14.60
N ARG A 505 -13.60 3.62 -15.15
CA ARG A 505 -12.57 3.91 -16.14
C ARG A 505 -13.14 4.45 -17.46
N PHE A 506 -14.34 4.03 -17.85
CA PHE A 506 -15.02 4.53 -19.04
C PHE A 506 -15.47 5.99 -18.86
N CYS A 507 -16.12 6.31 -17.73
CA CYS A 507 -16.53 7.67 -17.40
C CYS A 507 -15.34 8.65 -17.35
N ASP A 508 -14.19 8.20 -16.82
CA ASP A 508 -12.96 9.00 -16.77
C ASP A 508 -12.43 9.36 -18.17
N VAL A 509 -12.46 8.40 -19.11
CA VAL A 509 -11.99 8.61 -20.49
C VAL A 509 -12.88 9.60 -21.24
N CYS A 510 -14.19 9.57 -21.02
CA CYS A 510 -15.14 10.51 -21.62
C CYS A 510 -15.00 11.95 -21.07
N ALA A 511 -14.49 12.12 -19.85
CA ALA A 511 -14.24 13.43 -19.25
C ALA A 511 -12.92 14.09 -19.71
N CYS A 512 -12.06 13.34 -20.43
CA CYS A 512 -10.72 13.75 -20.81
C CYS A 512 -10.58 13.94 -22.33
N PHE A 513 -10.60 15.20 -22.81
CA PHE A 513 -10.00 15.49 -24.10
C PHE A 513 -9.36 16.90 -24.15
N ILE A 514 -8.18 17.04 -23.53
CA ILE A 514 -7.20 18.09 -23.89
C ILE A 514 -5.79 17.47 -23.85
N PRO A 515 -5.11 17.28 -25.00
CA PRO A 515 -3.79 16.67 -25.06
C PRO A 515 -2.70 17.70 -24.73
N THR A 516 -2.34 17.81 -23.46
CA THR A 516 -1.13 18.52 -23.02
C THR A 516 -0.52 17.81 -21.82
N ASN A 517 0.80 17.83 -21.68
CA ASN A 517 1.55 17.07 -20.66
C ASN A 517 1.79 17.93 -19.41
N LEU A 518 1.69 17.32 -18.21
CA LEU A 518 2.03 17.98 -16.94
C LEU A 518 3.35 17.44 -16.39
N THR A 519 4.34 18.31 -16.13
CA THR A 519 5.62 17.92 -15.53
C THR A 519 5.63 18.15 -14.03
N VAL A 520 5.88 17.11 -13.23
CA VAL A 520 5.95 17.20 -11.76
C VAL A 520 7.34 16.79 -11.28
N LEU A 521 7.99 17.61 -10.44
CA LEU A 521 9.27 17.27 -9.80
C LEU A 521 9.09 16.99 -8.30
N TYR A 522 9.79 15.97 -7.82
CA TYR A 522 9.68 15.42 -6.46
C TYR A 522 10.03 16.40 -5.32
N ILE A 523 11.02 17.28 -5.50
CA ILE A 523 11.60 18.09 -4.39
C ILE A 523 10.70 19.25 -3.91
N TYR A 524 9.59 19.55 -4.58
CA TYR A 524 8.67 20.65 -4.22
C TYR A 524 7.20 20.28 -4.39
N LEU A 525 6.86 19.04 -4.01
CA LEU A 525 5.64 18.38 -4.45
C LEU A 525 4.35 19.02 -3.95
N PHE A 526 4.34 19.39 -2.67
CA PHE A 526 3.24 20.13 -2.06
C PHE A 526 2.98 21.44 -2.81
N VAL A 527 4.03 22.25 -3.01
CA VAL A 527 3.95 23.55 -3.71
C VAL A 527 3.46 23.38 -5.16
N LYS A 528 3.94 22.34 -5.87
CA LYS A 528 3.57 22.11 -7.27
C LYS A 528 2.13 21.65 -7.44
N ILE A 529 1.70 20.62 -6.71
CA ILE A 529 0.31 20.11 -6.83
C ILE A 529 -0.69 21.16 -6.38
N MET A 530 -0.39 21.92 -5.33
CA MET A 530 -1.25 23.00 -4.85
C MET A 530 -1.25 24.20 -5.81
N GLY A 531 -0.15 24.43 -6.54
CA GLY A 531 -0.06 25.50 -7.54
C GLY A 531 -0.77 25.20 -8.87
N PHE A 532 -1.02 23.92 -9.20
CA PHE A 532 -1.76 23.57 -10.41
C PHE A 532 -3.26 23.79 -10.27
N HIS A 533 -3.89 24.18 -11.38
CA HIS A 533 -5.34 24.24 -11.47
C HIS A 533 -5.92 22.81 -11.46
N PRO A 534 -7.07 22.55 -10.80
CA PRO A 534 -7.62 21.19 -10.67
C PRO A 534 -7.79 20.42 -11.98
N GLN A 535 -8.18 21.11 -13.06
CA GLN A 535 -8.32 20.51 -14.39
C GLN A 535 -6.99 20.02 -14.97
N ASP A 536 -5.86 20.65 -14.60
CA ASP A 536 -4.54 20.27 -15.08
C ASP A 536 -4.07 18.97 -14.44
N LEU A 537 -4.51 18.70 -13.21
CA LEU A 537 -4.22 17.45 -12.50
C LEU A 537 -4.91 16.22 -13.13
N ARG A 538 -5.91 16.44 -14.00
CA ARG A 538 -6.56 15.40 -14.81
C ARG A 538 -5.82 15.11 -16.13
N ARG A 539 -4.80 15.91 -16.48
CA ARG A 539 -3.99 15.68 -17.67
C ARG A 539 -3.00 14.53 -17.44
N ARG A 540 -2.45 14.00 -18.52
CA ARG A 540 -1.42 12.95 -18.45
C ARG A 540 -0.22 13.45 -17.64
N LEU A 541 0.10 12.71 -16.56
CA LEU A 541 1.23 13.00 -15.68
C LEU A 541 2.54 12.53 -16.31
N TRP A 542 3.55 13.39 -16.27
CA TRP A 542 4.94 13.10 -16.57
C TRP A 542 5.78 13.44 -15.34
N ILE A 543 6.18 12.42 -14.59
CA ILE A 543 6.97 12.61 -13.39
C ILE A 543 8.46 12.60 -13.74
N ILE A 544 9.22 13.57 -13.22
CA ILE A 544 10.67 13.67 -13.39
C ILE A 544 11.34 13.75 -12.02
N PHE A 545 12.23 12.80 -11.74
CA PHE A 545 13.13 12.86 -10.59
C PHE A 545 14.40 13.62 -11.00
N PRO A 546 14.68 14.81 -10.41
CA PRO A 546 15.85 15.57 -10.80
C PRO A 546 17.13 14.79 -10.50
N GLY A 547 18.01 14.66 -11.50
CA GLY A 547 19.23 13.86 -11.42
C GLY A 547 19.09 12.42 -11.92
N GLU A 548 17.88 11.95 -12.24
CA GLU A 548 17.62 10.62 -12.80
C GLU A 548 17.11 10.72 -14.25
N GLU A 549 17.75 10.02 -15.20
CA GLU A 549 17.27 9.94 -16.58
C GLU A 549 16.10 8.93 -16.68
N GLY A 550 14.87 9.41 -16.53
CA GLY A 550 13.65 8.61 -16.67
C GLY A 550 12.67 9.18 -17.70
N LEU A 551 12.29 8.39 -18.71
CA LEU A 551 11.14 8.68 -19.58
C LEU A 551 9.90 7.98 -19.00
N ASP A 552 8.93 8.76 -18.53
CA ASP A 552 7.74 8.26 -17.83
C ASP A 552 6.71 7.63 -18.79
N TYR A 553 6.90 6.34 -19.11
CA TYR A 553 5.88 5.49 -19.72
C TYR A 553 4.93 4.85 -18.68
N GLY A 554 4.79 5.48 -17.50
CA GLY A 554 3.88 5.08 -16.44
C GLY A 554 4.53 4.34 -15.25
N GLY A 555 5.80 3.94 -15.38
CA GLY A 555 6.59 3.33 -14.30
C GLY A 555 7.07 4.36 -13.26
N VAL A 556 7.59 5.48 -13.73
CA VAL A 556 8.04 6.59 -12.86
C VAL A 556 6.86 7.19 -12.11
N ALA A 557 5.70 7.34 -12.78
CA ALA A 557 4.47 7.72 -12.10
C ALA A 557 4.04 6.73 -11.00
N ARG A 558 4.16 5.41 -11.21
CA ARG A 558 3.82 4.41 -10.17
C ARG A 558 4.73 4.54 -8.95
N GLU A 559 6.04 4.65 -9.19
CA GLU A 559 7.03 4.86 -8.14
C GLU A 559 6.76 6.16 -7.37
N TRP A 560 6.39 7.22 -8.08
CA TRP A 560 6.04 8.50 -7.48
C TRP A 560 4.82 8.41 -6.54
N PHE A 561 3.73 7.77 -6.97
CA PHE A 561 2.57 7.55 -6.11
C PHE A 561 2.91 6.68 -4.89
N PHE A 562 3.76 5.66 -5.07
CA PHE A 562 4.24 4.81 -3.98
C PHE A 562 5.05 5.59 -2.94
N LEU A 563 6.07 6.34 -3.37
CA LEU A 563 6.94 7.11 -2.48
C LEU A 563 6.16 8.22 -1.77
N LEU A 564 5.32 8.96 -2.50
CA LEU A 564 4.51 10.02 -1.91
C LEU A 564 3.50 9.46 -0.92
N SER A 565 2.91 8.29 -1.19
CA SER A 565 1.95 7.68 -0.26
C SER A 565 2.56 7.35 1.10
N HIS A 566 3.87 7.07 1.17
CA HIS A 566 4.56 6.90 2.45
C HIS A 566 4.92 8.24 3.10
N GLU A 567 5.28 9.24 2.30
CA GLU A 567 5.65 10.57 2.77
C GLU A 567 4.47 11.30 3.44
N VAL A 568 3.25 11.17 2.91
CA VAL A 568 2.07 11.79 3.51
C VAL A 568 1.73 11.26 4.91
N LEU A 569 2.32 10.12 5.30
CA LEU A 569 2.14 9.48 6.60
C LEU A 569 3.27 9.82 7.59
N ASN A 570 4.18 10.72 7.24
CA ASN A 570 5.26 11.14 8.12
C ASN A 570 4.68 11.75 9.41
N PRO A 571 4.92 11.14 10.60
CA PRO A 571 4.38 11.61 11.87
C PRO A 571 4.76 13.05 12.21
N MET A 572 5.89 13.54 11.67
CA MET A 572 6.39 14.90 11.93
C MET A 572 5.52 15.99 11.31
N TYR A 573 4.67 15.67 10.32
CA TYR A 573 3.68 16.59 9.78
C TYR A 573 2.43 16.72 10.67
N CYS A 574 2.28 15.84 11.66
CA CYS A 574 1.17 15.80 12.62
C CYS A 574 -0.22 15.64 11.97
N LEU A 575 -0.30 15.06 10.77
CA LEU A 575 -1.56 14.95 10.02
C LEU A 575 -2.36 13.70 10.39
N PHE A 576 -1.67 12.58 10.56
CA PHE A 576 -2.27 11.30 10.90
C PHE A 576 -1.68 10.77 12.19
N GLU A 577 -2.46 9.93 12.85
CA GLU A 577 -2.04 9.13 13.99
C GLU A 577 -2.50 7.69 13.79
N TYR A 578 -1.88 6.76 14.52
CA TYR A 578 -2.33 5.39 14.55
C TYR A 578 -3.48 5.26 15.55
N ALA A 579 -4.53 4.52 15.16
CA ALA A 579 -5.72 4.36 15.98
C ALA A 579 -5.47 3.60 17.32
N GLY A 580 -4.41 2.80 17.40
CA GLY A 580 -4.04 2.04 18.60
C GLY A 580 -2.52 1.91 18.77
N LYS A 581 -2.10 1.35 19.91
CA LYS A 581 -0.68 1.25 20.33
C LYS A 581 0.19 0.38 19.41
N ASP A 582 -0.41 -0.52 18.63
CA ASP A 582 0.33 -1.48 17.79
C ASP A 582 0.11 -1.31 16.26
N ASN A 583 -0.12 -0.06 15.83
CA ASN A 583 0.21 0.49 14.50
C ASN A 583 -0.16 -0.28 13.22
N TYR A 584 -1.41 -0.20 12.72
CA TYR A 584 -1.69 -0.49 11.28
C TYR A 584 -2.77 0.36 10.62
N CYS A 585 -3.73 0.88 11.37
CA CYS A 585 -4.82 1.70 10.84
C CYS A 585 -4.57 3.18 11.13
N LEU A 586 -4.43 3.96 10.07
CA LEU A 586 -4.23 5.41 10.16
C LEU A 586 -5.57 6.12 10.24
N GLN A 587 -5.65 7.09 11.15
CA GLN A 587 -6.75 8.02 11.28
C GLN A 587 -6.23 9.47 11.24
N ILE A 588 -7.12 10.40 10.92
CA ILE A 588 -6.80 11.83 10.98
C ILE A 588 -6.50 12.18 12.43
N ASN A 589 -5.38 12.86 12.67
CA ASN A 589 -5.00 13.32 13.99
C ASN A 589 -5.86 14.54 14.39
N PRO A 590 -6.68 14.46 15.46
CA PRO A 590 -7.45 15.61 15.94
C PRO A 590 -6.56 16.78 16.38
N ALA A 591 -5.33 16.51 16.83
CA ALA A 591 -4.33 17.50 17.20
C ALA A 591 -3.56 18.10 16.01
N SER A 592 -3.97 17.82 14.76
CA SER A 592 -3.27 18.32 13.56
C SER A 592 -3.18 19.85 13.48
N TYR A 593 -4.05 20.60 14.17
CA TYR A 593 -4.01 22.06 14.25
C TYR A 593 -2.69 22.61 14.83
N ILE A 594 -1.91 21.77 15.53
CA ILE A 594 -0.55 22.12 15.95
C ILE A 594 0.32 22.52 14.76
N ASN A 595 0.05 21.94 13.59
CA ASN A 595 0.59 22.38 12.32
C ASN A 595 -0.33 23.47 11.75
N PRO A 596 0.13 24.75 11.69
CA PRO A 596 -0.69 25.86 11.25
C PRO A 596 -1.13 25.75 9.78
N ASP A 597 -0.47 24.91 8.98
CA ASP A 597 -0.80 24.68 7.58
C ASP A 597 -1.53 23.33 7.35
N HIS A 598 -1.97 22.65 8.41
CA HIS A 598 -2.58 21.30 8.33
C HIS A 598 -3.73 21.19 7.32
N LEU A 599 -4.66 22.16 7.27
CA LEU A 599 -5.76 22.14 6.30
C LEU A 599 -5.27 22.18 4.84
N LYS A 600 -4.19 22.91 4.56
CA LYS A 600 -3.60 22.94 3.21
C LYS A 600 -3.00 21.58 2.86
N TYR A 601 -2.38 20.90 3.84
CA TYR A 601 -1.90 19.52 3.67
C TYR A 601 -3.04 18.53 3.45
N PHE A 602 -4.16 18.62 4.19
CA PHE A 602 -5.31 17.77 3.94
C PHE A 602 -5.91 17.98 2.55
N LYS A 603 -6.02 19.24 2.09
CA LYS A 603 -6.42 19.55 0.71
C LYS A 603 -5.47 18.95 -0.32
N PHE A 604 -4.16 19.04 -0.09
CA PHE A 604 -3.16 18.39 -0.93
C PHE A 604 -3.34 16.86 -0.97
N ILE A 605 -3.55 16.21 0.19
CA ILE A 605 -3.77 14.77 0.29
C ILE A 605 -5.06 14.38 -0.45
N GLY A 606 -6.13 15.18 -0.32
CA GLY A 606 -7.36 15.01 -1.08
C GLY A 606 -7.12 15.00 -2.59
N ARG A 607 -6.40 16.02 -3.11
CA ARG A 607 -5.98 16.06 -4.52
C ARG A 607 -5.17 14.83 -4.91
N PHE A 608 -4.21 14.43 -4.09
CA PHE A 608 -3.33 13.28 -4.33
C PHE A 608 -4.10 11.95 -4.43
N ILE A 609 -5.00 11.66 -3.48
CA ILE A 609 -5.80 10.43 -3.51
C ILE A 609 -6.77 10.44 -4.71
N ALA A 610 -7.39 11.58 -5.01
CA ALA A 610 -8.23 11.72 -6.19
C ALA A 610 -7.43 11.50 -7.50
N MET A 611 -6.21 12.02 -7.57
CA MET A 611 -5.30 11.76 -8.69
C MET A 611 -4.92 10.28 -8.81
N ALA A 612 -4.70 9.58 -7.69
CA ALA A 612 -4.39 8.14 -7.70
C ALA A 612 -5.54 7.34 -8.32
N LEU A 613 -6.77 7.60 -7.86
CA LEU A 613 -7.98 6.99 -8.42
C LEU A 613 -8.12 7.31 -9.91
N PHE A 614 -8.06 8.59 -10.27
CA PHE A 614 -8.24 9.09 -11.63
C PHE A 614 -7.24 8.49 -12.62
N HIS A 615 -5.94 8.51 -12.28
CA HIS A 615 -4.87 8.00 -13.15
C HIS A 615 -4.68 6.47 -13.08
N GLY A 616 -5.45 5.80 -12.22
CA GLY A 616 -5.35 4.36 -12.01
C GLY A 616 -4.00 3.94 -11.48
N LYS A 617 -3.51 4.68 -10.49
CA LYS A 617 -2.26 4.41 -9.78
C LYS A 617 -2.59 3.96 -8.37
N PHE A 618 -1.85 2.96 -7.90
CA PHE A 618 -2.00 2.51 -6.53
C PHE A 618 -1.21 3.40 -5.58
N ILE A 619 -1.63 3.41 -4.33
CA ILE A 619 -0.94 4.00 -3.19
C ILE A 619 -0.77 2.91 -2.13
N ASP A 620 0.24 3.07 -1.29
CA ASP A 620 0.55 2.09 -0.25
C ASP A 620 0.27 2.64 1.15
N THR A 621 -0.89 3.27 1.29
CA THR A 621 -1.39 3.83 2.56
C THR A 621 -2.40 2.88 3.19
N GLY A 622 -2.39 2.83 4.52
CA GLY A 622 -3.26 1.99 5.33
C GLY A 622 -4.34 2.75 6.05
N PHE A 623 -5.25 3.38 5.30
CA PHE A 623 -6.35 4.07 5.95
C PHE A 623 -7.33 3.08 6.57
N SER A 624 -7.94 3.49 7.68
CA SER A 624 -8.99 2.71 8.32
C SER A 624 -10.24 2.60 7.44
N LEU A 625 -11.03 1.53 7.59
CA LEU A 625 -12.30 1.39 6.88
C LEU A 625 -13.26 2.59 7.07
N PRO A 626 -13.34 3.20 8.27
CA PRO A 626 -14.16 4.40 8.49
C PRO A 626 -13.72 5.60 7.63
N PHE A 627 -12.43 5.74 7.34
CA PHE A 627 -11.93 6.76 6.44
C PHE A 627 -12.47 6.57 5.01
N TYR A 628 -12.47 5.34 4.49
CA TYR A 628 -13.05 5.04 3.17
C TYR A 628 -14.57 5.23 3.16
N LYS A 629 -15.28 4.86 4.22
CA LYS A 629 -16.72 5.15 4.36
C LYS A 629 -17.00 6.65 4.31
N ARG A 630 -16.17 7.45 4.98
CA ARG A 630 -16.24 8.91 4.91
C ARG A 630 -16.04 9.40 3.47
N ILE A 631 -15.06 8.84 2.73
CA ILE A 631 -14.83 9.18 1.31
C ILE A 631 -16.06 8.91 0.45
N LEU A 632 -16.86 7.90 0.79
CA LEU A 632 -18.05 7.52 0.05
C LEU A 632 -19.33 8.20 0.58
N ASN A 633 -19.22 9.09 1.57
CA ASN A 633 -20.36 9.66 2.30
C ASN A 633 -21.29 8.61 2.92
N LYS A 634 -20.74 7.45 3.32
CA LYS A 634 -21.50 6.38 3.98
C LYS A 634 -21.55 6.60 5.48
N PRO A 635 -22.68 6.27 6.14
CA PRO A 635 -22.82 6.40 7.58
C PRO A 635 -21.82 5.48 8.29
N LEU A 636 -21.28 5.99 9.40
CA LEU A 636 -20.43 5.23 10.29
C LEU A 636 -21.30 4.49 11.30
N ALA A 637 -21.00 3.21 11.53
CA ALA A 637 -21.75 2.33 12.41
C ALA A 637 -20.96 2.02 13.69
N LEU A 638 -21.63 1.54 14.75
CA LEU A 638 -20.98 1.14 16.00
C LEU A 638 -19.83 0.14 15.76
N LYS A 639 -20.00 -0.81 14.83
CA LYS A 639 -18.97 -1.79 14.48
C LYS A 639 -17.70 -1.16 13.89
N ASP A 640 -17.79 0.01 13.27
CA ASP A 640 -16.62 0.71 12.75
C ASP A 640 -15.67 1.16 13.86
N LEU A 641 -16.22 1.43 15.05
CA LEU A 641 -15.47 1.80 16.25
C LEU A 641 -14.61 0.65 16.78
N GLU A 642 -15.02 -0.62 16.59
CA GLU A 642 -14.22 -1.79 16.99
C GLU A 642 -12.81 -1.73 16.41
N SER A 643 -12.69 -1.28 15.15
CA SER A 643 -11.43 -1.19 14.42
C SER A 643 -10.53 -0.02 14.83
N ILE A 644 -11.10 0.99 15.50
CA ILE A 644 -10.40 2.21 15.88
C ILE A 644 -10.07 2.20 17.36
N ASP A 645 -11.06 1.93 18.21
CA ASP A 645 -10.94 1.97 19.66
C ASP A 645 -11.68 0.75 20.24
N PRO A 646 -11.02 -0.42 20.28
CA PRO A 646 -11.67 -1.66 20.71
C PRO A 646 -12.08 -1.63 22.18
N GLU A 647 -11.34 -0.92 23.04
CA GLU A 647 -11.69 -0.77 24.46
C GLU A 647 -12.98 0.05 24.64
N PHE A 648 -13.08 1.17 23.93
CA PHE A 648 -14.30 1.99 23.94
C PHE A 648 -15.48 1.28 23.29
N TYR A 649 -15.25 0.56 22.19
CA TYR A 649 -16.27 -0.29 21.55
C TYR A 649 -16.82 -1.34 22.54
N ASN A 650 -15.95 -2.05 23.26
CA ASN A 650 -16.38 -3.04 24.25
C ASN A 650 -17.23 -2.42 25.36
N SER A 651 -16.91 -1.19 25.76
CA SER A 651 -17.68 -0.43 26.75
C SER A 651 -19.09 -0.12 26.26
N LEU A 652 -19.24 0.31 25.00
CA LEU A 652 -20.55 0.55 24.38
C LEU A 652 -21.35 -0.72 24.14
N ILE A 653 -20.70 -1.82 23.76
CA ILE A 653 -21.36 -3.13 23.64
C ILE A 653 -21.82 -3.63 25.01
N TRP A 654 -21.04 -3.42 26.06
CA TRP A 654 -21.48 -3.74 27.42
C TRP A 654 -22.74 -2.95 27.81
N ILE A 655 -22.80 -1.65 27.52
CA ILE A 655 -24.01 -0.83 27.74
C ILE A 655 -25.19 -1.36 26.93
N LYS A 656 -24.95 -1.80 25.69
CA LYS A 656 -26.00 -2.38 24.83
C LYS A 656 -26.59 -3.65 25.43
N ASP A 657 -25.73 -4.56 25.88
CA ASP A 657 -26.10 -5.94 26.21
C ASP A 657 -26.51 -6.15 27.68
N ASN A 658 -26.29 -5.15 28.55
CA ASN A 658 -26.62 -5.21 29.98
C ASN A 658 -27.70 -4.20 30.34
N ASP A 659 -28.42 -4.47 31.45
CA ASP A 659 -29.38 -3.54 32.03
C ASP A 659 -28.65 -2.47 32.85
N ILE A 660 -28.70 -1.21 32.38
CA ILE A 660 -27.99 -0.09 33.01
C ILE A 660 -28.69 0.42 34.28
N GLU A 661 -29.99 0.18 34.42
CA GLU A 661 -30.79 0.60 35.57
C GLU A 661 -30.51 -0.29 36.78
N GLU A 662 -30.40 -1.61 36.56
CA GLU A 662 -29.99 -2.57 37.61
C GLU A 662 -28.57 -2.30 38.12
N CYS A 663 -27.69 -1.79 37.24
CA CYS A 663 -26.29 -1.50 37.57
C CYS A 663 -26.10 -0.12 38.22
N ALA A 664 -27.16 0.70 38.35
CA ALA A 664 -27.10 2.08 38.83
C ALA A 664 -26.04 2.95 38.12
N LEU A 665 -25.86 2.74 36.82
CA LEU A 665 -24.96 3.53 35.99
C LEU A 665 -25.62 4.87 35.65
N GLU A 666 -25.17 5.92 36.34
CA GLU A 666 -25.64 7.28 36.07
C GLU A 666 -24.88 7.87 34.88
N MET A 667 -25.55 7.93 33.74
CA MET A 667 -25.02 8.43 32.48
C MET A 667 -25.98 9.47 31.89
N PHE A 668 -25.43 10.45 31.18
CA PHE A 668 -26.20 11.50 30.51
C PHE A 668 -25.81 11.57 29.03
N PHE A 669 -26.60 12.27 28.20
CA PHE A 669 -26.29 12.49 26.79
C PHE A 669 -25.18 13.55 26.59
N SER A 670 -24.10 13.44 27.35
CA SER A 670 -22.90 14.28 27.26
C SER A 670 -21.64 13.41 27.38
N VAL A 671 -20.54 13.90 26.81
CA VAL A 671 -19.25 13.20 26.81
C VAL A 671 -18.11 14.20 27.03
N ASP A 672 -17.14 13.79 27.83
CA ASP A 672 -15.93 14.58 28.05
C ASP A 672 -14.89 14.32 26.96
N LYS A 673 -14.27 15.39 26.49
CA LYS A 673 -13.20 15.39 25.49
C LYS A 673 -11.98 16.06 26.08
N GLU A 674 -10.91 15.30 26.23
CA GLU A 674 -9.59 15.83 26.57
C GLU A 674 -8.82 16.15 25.28
N ILE A 675 -8.41 17.40 25.10
CA ILE A 675 -7.52 17.84 24.01
C ILE A 675 -6.34 18.57 24.63
N LEU A 676 -5.12 18.08 24.42
CA LEU A 676 -3.88 18.67 24.97
C LEU A 676 -3.94 18.93 26.49
N GLY A 677 -4.67 18.11 27.25
CA GLY A 677 -4.82 18.24 28.70
C GLY A 677 -5.98 19.14 29.16
N GLU A 678 -6.74 19.75 28.24
CA GLU A 678 -7.96 20.49 28.55
C GLU A 678 -9.19 19.58 28.39
N VAL A 679 -9.98 19.42 29.46
CA VAL A 679 -11.21 18.62 29.46
C VAL A 679 -12.40 19.53 29.16
N THR A 680 -13.12 19.22 28.08
CA THR A 680 -14.33 19.93 27.65
C THR A 680 -15.50 18.96 27.54
N THR A 681 -16.64 19.32 28.11
CA THR A 681 -17.86 18.50 28.02
C THR A 681 -18.65 18.88 26.76
N HIS A 682 -19.08 17.88 26.00
CA HIS A 682 -19.85 18.04 24.77
C HIS A 682 -21.19 17.32 24.89
N ASP A 683 -22.28 18.07 24.69
CA ASP A 683 -23.62 17.51 24.64
C ASP A 683 -23.87 16.80 23.30
N LEU A 684 -24.26 15.52 23.35
CA LEU A 684 -24.51 14.69 22.16
C LEU A 684 -25.78 15.08 21.41
N LYS A 685 -26.72 15.72 22.12
CA LYS A 685 -27.97 16.28 21.59
C LYS A 685 -28.33 17.55 22.36
N PRO A 686 -29.25 18.40 21.87
CA PRO A 686 -29.64 19.62 22.58
C PRO A 686 -30.05 19.30 24.03
N ASP A 687 -29.45 20.02 24.98
CA ASP A 687 -29.66 19.83 26.43
C ASP A 687 -29.23 18.44 26.96
N GLY A 688 -28.29 17.78 26.26
CA GLY A 688 -27.88 16.40 26.51
C GLY A 688 -27.34 16.14 27.93
N GLY A 689 -26.62 17.08 28.51
CA GLY A 689 -26.12 16.99 29.89
C GLY A 689 -27.21 16.87 30.96
N ASN A 690 -28.47 17.22 30.66
CA ASN A 690 -29.61 17.09 31.57
C ASN A 690 -30.49 15.86 31.26
N ILE A 691 -30.19 15.12 30.20
CA ILE A 691 -30.99 13.97 29.77
C ILE A 691 -30.29 12.69 30.22
N GLN A 692 -30.88 11.98 31.18
CA GLN A 692 -30.34 10.73 31.68
C GLN A 692 -30.51 9.60 30.65
N VAL A 693 -29.49 8.74 30.56
CA VAL A 693 -29.55 7.51 29.76
C VAL A 693 -30.32 6.45 30.54
N THR A 694 -31.33 5.86 29.90
CA THR A 694 -32.23 4.82 30.42
C THR A 694 -32.24 3.63 29.46
N GLU A 695 -32.84 2.51 29.88
CA GLU A 695 -32.96 1.34 29.00
C GLU A 695 -33.71 1.66 27.69
N GLU A 696 -34.67 2.57 27.73
CA GLU A 696 -35.45 2.99 26.55
C GLU A 696 -34.64 3.81 25.54
N ASN A 697 -33.63 4.55 26.00
CA ASN A 697 -32.90 5.51 25.16
C ASN A 697 -31.41 5.17 24.96
N LYS A 698 -30.90 4.09 25.57
CA LYS A 698 -29.49 3.70 25.49
C LYS A 698 -29.00 3.42 24.06
N GLU A 699 -29.85 2.93 23.17
CA GLU A 699 -29.49 2.74 21.76
C GLU A 699 -29.21 4.07 21.04
N GLU A 700 -30.00 5.10 21.34
CA GLU A 700 -29.77 6.46 20.82
C GLU A 700 -28.44 7.01 21.34
N TYR A 701 -28.20 6.85 22.65
CA TYR A 701 -26.94 7.25 23.28
C TYR A 701 -25.74 6.58 22.62
N ILE A 702 -25.76 5.25 22.48
CA ILE A 702 -24.68 4.47 21.85
C ILE A 702 -24.41 4.97 20.43
N ARG A 703 -25.46 5.21 19.63
CA ARG A 703 -25.33 5.70 18.26
C ARG A 703 -24.66 7.07 18.23
N LEU A 704 -25.12 8.02 19.05
CA LEU A 704 -24.59 9.39 19.10
C LEU A 704 -23.14 9.41 19.60
N VAL A 705 -22.81 8.61 20.62
CA VAL A 705 -21.44 8.49 21.13
C VAL A 705 -20.51 7.90 20.07
N ALA A 706 -20.92 6.85 19.36
CA ALA A 706 -20.12 6.25 18.31
C ALA A 706 -19.88 7.23 17.15
N GLU A 707 -20.93 7.91 16.68
CA GLU A 707 -20.85 8.94 15.64
C GLU A 707 -19.92 10.09 16.03
N TRP A 708 -20.06 10.58 17.26
CA TRP A 708 -19.21 11.62 17.82
C TRP A 708 -17.76 11.15 17.94
N ARG A 709 -17.50 9.96 18.48
CA ARG A 709 -16.14 9.43 18.68
C ARG A 709 -15.37 9.29 17.37
N LEU A 710 -16.05 8.91 16.31
CA LEU A 710 -15.48 8.72 14.97
C LEU A 710 -15.32 10.03 14.20
N SER A 711 -16.06 11.08 14.55
CA SER A 711 -16.06 12.36 13.82
C SER A 711 -15.34 13.50 14.56
N ARG A 712 -15.18 13.38 15.89
CA ARG A 712 -14.75 14.50 16.75
C ARG A 712 -13.38 15.07 16.36
N GLY A 713 -13.34 16.39 16.22
CA GLY A 713 -12.09 17.15 16.08
C GLY A 713 -11.35 16.90 14.78
N VAL A 714 -12.02 16.32 13.78
CA VAL A 714 -11.47 16.06 12.45
C VAL A 714 -12.33 16.63 11.32
N GLU A 715 -13.33 17.44 11.66
CA GLU A 715 -14.32 17.99 10.73
C GLU A 715 -13.68 18.94 9.72
N GLU A 716 -12.86 19.90 10.17
CA GLU A 716 -12.17 20.85 9.29
C GLU A 716 -11.15 20.15 8.40
N GLN A 717 -10.40 19.19 8.96
CA GLN A 717 -9.45 18.36 8.25
C GLN A 717 -10.15 17.54 7.15
N SER A 718 -11.28 16.92 7.50
CA SER A 718 -12.10 16.14 6.56
C SER A 718 -12.64 17.03 5.47
N GLN A 719 -13.16 18.22 5.80
CA GLN A 719 -13.65 19.17 4.82
C GLN A 719 -12.55 19.60 3.85
N ALA A 720 -11.39 20.01 4.36
CA ALA A 720 -10.26 20.42 3.52
C ALA A 720 -9.80 19.28 2.60
N PHE A 721 -9.77 18.04 3.11
CA PHE A 721 -9.53 16.85 2.30
C PHE A 721 -10.56 16.71 1.17
N PHE A 722 -11.86 16.82 1.48
CA PHE A 722 -12.93 16.70 0.48
C PHE A 722 -12.94 17.83 -0.54
N GLU A 723 -12.58 19.04 -0.15
CA GLU A 723 -12.39 20.14 -1.10
C GLU A 723 -11.32 19.78 -2.14
N GLY A 724 -10.16 19.30 -1.69
CA GLY A 724 -9.10 18.88 -2.60
C GLY A 724 -9.47 17.66 -3.46
N PHE A 725 -10.16 16.70 -2.86
CA PHE A 725 -10.60 15.49 -3.54
C PHE A 725 -11.61 15.80 -4.67
N ASN A 726 -12.68 16.52 -4.34
CA ASN A 726 -13.79 16.81 -5.25
C ASN A 726 -13.40 17.76 -6.40
N GLU A 727 -12.40 18.61 -6.20
CA GLU A 727 -11.82 19.44 -7.26
C GLU A 727 -11.24 18.57 -8.40
N VAL A 728 -10.63 17.42 -8.09
CA VAL A 728 -10.00 16.52 -9.07
C VAL A 728 -10.96 15.44 -9.52
N LEU A 729 -11.58 14.71 -8.58
CA LEU A 729 -12.51 13.62 -8.84
C LEU A 729 -13.79 13.84 -8.02
N PRO A 730 -14.89 14.25 -8.67
CA PRO A 730 -16.17 14.40 -7.99
C PRO A 730 -16.62 13.09 -7.32
N GLN A 731 -16.90 13.15 -6.01
CA GLN A 731 -17.30 12.01 -5.18
C GLN A 731 -18.53 11.25 -5.73
N GLN A 732 -19.41 11.92 -6.48
CA GLN A 732 -20.57 11.30 -7.12
C GLN A 732 -20.23 10.09 -8.01
N TYR A 733 -19.03 10.07 -8.61
CA TYR A 733 -18.58 8.95 -9.44
C TYR A 733 -18.23 7.69 -8.63
N LEU A 734 -18.20 7.80 -7.30
CA LEU A 734 -17.87 6.71 -6.40
C LEU A 734 -19.08 6.13 -5.66
N GLN A 735 -20.29 6.67 -5.85
CA GLN A 735 -21.48 6.33 -5.05
C GLN A 735 -21.88 4.85 -5.10
N TYR A 736 -21.57 4.14 -6.18
CA TYR A 736 -21.87 2.71 -6.34
C TYR A 736 -20.77 1.80 -5.78
N PHE A 737 -19.65 2.35 -5.30
CA PHE A 737 -18.61 1.57 -4.63
C PHE A 737 -18.89 1.42 -3.13
N ASP A 738 -18.50 0.28 -2.57
CA ASP A 738 -18.37 0.11 -1.12
C ASP A 738 -16.98 0.48 -0.60
N ALA A 739 -16.85 0.66 0.72
CA ALA A 739 -15.60 1.08 1.34
C ALA A 739 -14.44 0.09 1.08
N LYS A 740 -14.75 -1.22 0.97
CA LYS A 740 -13.76 -2.26 0.66
C LYS A 740 -13.40 -2.29 -0.82
N GLU A 741 -14.30 -1.93 -1.72
CA GLU A 741 -14.05 -1.75 -3.16
C GLU A 741 -13.14 -0.54 -3.36
N LEU A 742 -13.42 0.56 -2.67
CA LEU A 742 -12.59 1.77 -2.72
C LEU A 742 -11.17 1.52 -2.18
N GLU A 743 -11.01 0.77 -1.08
CA GLU A 743 -9.69 0.33 -0.60
C GLU A 743 -8.93 -0.43 -1.69
N VAL A 744 -9.57 -1.40 -2.34
CA VAL A 744 -8.93 -2.18 -3.41
C VAL A 744 -8.60 -1.32 -4.63
N MET A 745 -9.43 -0.33 -4.97
CA MET A 745 -9.14 0.62 -6.05
C MET A 745 -7.87 1.44 -5.79
N LEU A 746 -7.64 1.81 -4.52
CA LEU A 746 -6.48 2.60 -4.11
C LEU A 746 -5.24 1.75 -3.88
N CYS A 747 -5.37 0.59 -3.24
CA CYS A 747 -4.22 -0.21 -2.84
C CYS A 747 -3.80 -1.24 -3.89
N GLY A 748 -4.73 -1.67 -4.75
CA GLY A 748 -4.54 -2.75 -5.72
C GLY A 748 -4.73 -4.14 -5.12
N MET A 749 -4.99 -5.13 -5.99
CA MET A 749 -5.06 -6.54 -5.63
C MET A 749 -3.68 -7.19 -5.62
N GLN A 750 -3.47 -8.16 -4.74
CA GLN A 750 -2.29 -9.03 -4.73
C GLN A 750 -2.72 -10.50 -4.80
N GLU A 751 -1.89 -11.35 -5.42
CA GLU A 751 -2.12 -12.80 -5.35
C GLU A 751 -1.85 -13.28 -3.93
N ILE A 752 -2.80 -14.04 -3.36
CA ILE A 752 -2.69 -14.56 -2.00
C ILE A 752 -2.05 -15.95 -2.04
N ASP A 753 -0.89 -16.10 -1.38
CA ASP A 753 -0.26 -17.40 -1.18
C ASP A 753 -1.07 -18.23 -0.16
N LEU A 754 -1.84 -19.18 -0.68
CA LEU A 754 -2.67 -20.08 0.13
C LEU A 754 -1.85 -20.99 1.05
N SER A 755 -0.64 -21.36 0.63
CA SER A 755 0.25 -22.22 1.42
C SER A 755 0.79 -21.47 2.63
N ASP A 756 1.16 -20.21 2.44
CA ASP A 756 1.58 -19.32 3.52
C ASP A 756 0.42 -19.01 4.48
N TRP A 757 -0.76 -18.68 3.95
CA TRP A 757 -1.95 -18.41 4.75
C TRP A 757 -2.32 -19.61 5.62
N GLN A 758 -2.39 -20.80 5.03
CA GLN A 758 -2.76 -22.01 5.77
C GLN A 758 -1.69 -22.42 6.79
N ARG A 759 -0.40 -22.16 6.52
CA ARG A 759 0.70 -22.49 7.44
C ARG A 759 0.69 -21.60 8.69
N ASN A 760 0.29 -20.34 8.54
CA ASN A 760 0.31 -19.35 9.62
C ASN A 760 -1.05 -19.14 10.31
N ALA A 761 -2.08 -19.90 9.93
CA ALA A 761 -3.37 -19.84 10.61
C ALA A 761 -3.37 -20.61 11.94
N ILE A 762 -4.00 -20.03 12.96
CA ILE A 762 -4.24 -20.65 14.27
C ILE A 762 -5.72 -21.01 14.43
N TYR A 763 -6.01 -22.03 15.23
CA TYR A 763 -7.37 -22.54 15.44
C TYR A 763 -7.68 -22.58 16.94
N ARG A 764 -8.81 -22.00 17.34
CA ARG A 764 -9.32 -22.01 18.71
C ARG A 764 -10.61 -22.82 18.76
N HIS A 765 -10.70 -23.78 19.66
CA HIS A 765 -11.83 -24.71 19.78
C HIS A 765 -12.14 -25.52 18.49
N TYR A 766 -11.24 -25.48 17.53
CA TYR A 766 -11.14 -26.35 16.37
C TYR A 766 -9.73 -26.94 16.32
N ALA A 767 -9.61 -28.10 15.70
CA ALA A 767 -8.33 -28.68 15.29
C ALA A 767 -8.15 -28.51 13.78
N ARG A 768 -6.90 -28.57 13.30
CA ARG A 768 -6.61 -28.56 11.86
C ARG A 768 -7.33 -29.67 11.07
N THR A 769 -7.68 -30.76 11.75
CA THR A 769 -8.41 -31.92 11.22
C THR A 769 -9.93 -31.81 11.35
N SER A 770 -10.46 -30.78 12.00
CA SER A 770 -11.90 -30.56 12.11
C SER A 770 -12.53 -30.38 10.74
N LYS A 771 -13.72 -30.98 10.53
CA LYS A 771 -14.43 -30.93 9.23
C LYS A 771 -14.59 -29.51 8.72
N GLN A 772 -14.99 -28.58 9.60
CA GLN A 772 -15.18 -27.17 9.27
C GLN A 772 -13.88 -26.48 8.82
N ILE A 773 -12.73 -26.85 9.38
CA ILE A 773 -11.44 -26.28 8.98
C ILE A 773 -10.99 -26.84 7.63
N LEU A 774 -11.17 -28.14 7.39
CA LEU A 774 -10.89 -28.75 6.09
C LEU A 774 -11.78 -28.14 5.00
N TRP A 775 -13.07 -27.99 5.29
CA TRP A 775 -14.04 -27.31 4.44
C TRP A 775 -13.65 -25.86 4.19
N PHE A 776 -13.25 -25.11 5.21
CA PHE A 776 -12.82 -23.72 5.05
C PHE A 776 -11.67 -23.60 4.05
N TRP A 777 -10.62 -24.44 4.18
CA TRP A 777 -9.50 -24.39 3.23
C TRP A 777 -9.84 -24.95 1.85
N GLN A 778 -10.80 -25.87 1.74
CA GLN A 778 -11.36 -26.28 0.45
C GLN A 778 -12.07 -25.10 -0.22
N PHE A 779 -12.93 -24.40 0.52
CA PHE A 779 -13.64 -23.22 0.05
C PHE A 779 -12.68 -22.13 -0.42
N VAL A 780 -11.65 -21.79 0.37
CA VAL A 780 -10.63 -20.80 0.00
C VAL A 780 -9.88 -21.19 -1.29
N LYS A 781 -9.62 -22.49 -1.51
CA LYS A 781 -9.00 -22.98 -2.75
C LYS A 781 -9.94 -22.86 -3.96
N GLU A 782 -11.23 -23.12 -3.79
CA GLU A 782 -12.25 -23.00 -4.85
C GLU A 782 -12.52 -21.54 -5.24
N MET A 783 -12.36 -20.59 -4.32
CA MET A 783 -12.56 -19.15 -4.58
C MET A 783 -11.53 -18.58 -5.55
N ASP A 784 -11.95 -17.59 -6.34
CA ASP A 784 -11.02 -16.74 -7.10
C ASP A 784 -10.28 -15.74 -6.18
N ASN A 785 -9.28 -15.04 -6.75
CA ASN A 785 -8.45 -14.13 -5.95
C ASN A 785 -9.22 -12.92 -5.38
N GLU A 786 -10.24 -12.43 -6.08
CA GLU A 786 -11.08 -11.33 -5.61
C GLU A 786 -11.85 -11.73 -4.35
N LYS A 787 -12.51 -12.89 -4.38
CA LYS A 787 -13.26 -13.40 -3.24
C LYS A 787 -12.32 -13.71 -2.07
N ARG A 788 -11.11 -14.24 -2.31
CA ARG A 788 -10.09 -14.47 -1.27
C ARG A 788 -9.67 -13.15 -0.60
N MET A 789 -9.49 -12.10 -1.38
CA MET A 789 -9.22 -10.76 -0.84
C MET A 789 -10.38 -10.21 -0.03
N ARG A 790 -11.63 -10.45 -0.45
CA ARG A 790 -12.81 -10.08 0.32
C ARG A 790 -12.89 -10.78 1.66
N LEU A 791 -12.56 -12.07 1.69
CA LEU A 791 -12.44 -12.82 2.93
C LEU A 791 -11.32 -12.25 3.82
N LEU A 792 -10.17 -11.88 3.23
CA LEU A 792 -9.08 -11.25 3.97
C LEU A 792 -9.54 -9.91 4.58
N GLN A 793 -10.20 -9.04 3.81
CA GLN A 793 -10.78 -7.79 4.30
C GLN A 793 -11.86 -8.02 5.37
N PHE A 794 -12.67 -9.07 5.22
CA PHE A 794 -13.68 -9.42 6.21
C PHE A 794 -13.04 -9.76 7.55
N VAL A 795 -11.95 -10.53 7.56
CA VAL A 795 -11.33 -11.02 8.81
C VAL A 795 -10.30 -10.06 9.40
N THR A 796 -9.58 -9.30 8.57
CA THR A 796 -8.45 -8.44 9.00
C THR A 796 -8.73 -6.96 8.85
N GLY A 797 -9.82 -6.58 8.17
CA GLY A 797 -10.18 -5.17 7.94
C GLY A 797 -9.44 -4.52 6.78
N THR A 798 -8.48 -5.19 6.14
CA THR A 798 -7.71 -4.65 5.02
C THR A 798 -7.46 -5.70 3.93
N CYS A 799 -7.22 -5.25 2.69
CA CYS A 799 -6.79 -6.13 1.60
C CYS A 799 -5.27 -6.33 1.50
N ARG A 800 -4.50 -5.66 2.36
CA ARG A 800 -3.03 -5.67 2.32
C ARG A 800 -2.45 -6.74 3.23
N LEU A 801 -1.32 -7.31 2.81
CA LEU A 801 -0.51 -8.18 3.66
C LEU A 801 0.85 -7.53 3.96
N PRO A 802 1.43 -7.82 5.14
CA PRO A 802 2.83 -7.49 5.43
C PRO A 802 3.78 -8.07 4.38
N VAL A 803 4.95 -7.46 4.22
CA VAL A 803 5.98 -7.90 3.26
C VAL A 803 6.43 -9.34 3.53
N GLY A 804 6.45 -9.77 4.80
CA GLY A 804 6.74 -11.14 5.23
C GLY A 804 5.56 -12.12 5.17
N GLY A 805 4.41 -11.71 4.61
CA GLY A 805 3.23 -12.57 4.45
C GLY A 805 2.42 -12.73 5.74
N PHE A 806 1.71 -13.85 5.87
CA PHE A 806 0.82 -14.14 7.01
C PHE A 806 1.58 -14.46 8.31
N ALA A 807 2.88 -14.73 8.23
CA ALA A 807 3.72 -14.94 9.41
C ALA A 807 3.84 -13.66 10.26
N ASP A 808 3.90 -12.52 9.59
CA ASP A 808 4.10 -11.20 10.19
C ASP A 808 2.78 -10.43 10.29
N LEU A 809 1.65 -11.13 10.29
CA LEU A 809 0.33 -10.51 10.42
C LEU A 809 0.18 -9.87 11.80
N MET A 810 -0.43 -8.68 11.82
CA MET A 810 -0.51 -7.83 13.00
C MET A 810 -1.97 -7.43 13.26
N GLY A 811 -2.29 -7.20 14.51
CA GLY A 811 -3.60 -6.74 14.98
C GLY A 811 -3.45 -5.50 15.86
N SER A 812 -4.55 -5.13 16.52
CA SER A 812 -4.63 -3.95 17.39
C SER A 812 -3.63 -3.94 18.56
N ASN A 813 -3.22 -5.14 19.00
CA ASN A 813 -2.37 -5.37 20.18
C ASN A 813 -1.01 -6.03 19.81
N GLY A 814 -0.54 -5.85 18.57
CA GLY A 814 0.76 -6.34 18.11
C GLY A 814 0.68 -7.55 17.17
N PRO A 815 1.75 -8.38 17.10
CA PRO A 815 1.79 -9.57 16.25
C PRO A 815 0.61 -10.51 16.54
N GLN A 816 -0.26 -10.67 15.55
CA GLN A 816 -1.52 -11.38 15.69
C GLN A 816 -1.84 -12.15 14.40
N LYS A 817 -1.68 -13.47 14.47
CA LYS A 817 -1.93 -14.37 13.34
C LYS A 817 -3.41 -14.48 13.00
N PHE A 818 -3.69 -14.88 11.76
CA PHE A 818 -5.03 -15.23 11.32
C PHE A 818 -5.61 -16.37 12.17
N CYS A 819 -6.75 -16.15 12.81
CA CYS A 819 -7.36 -17.08 13.76
C CYS A 819 -8.75 -17.52 13.32
N ILE A 820 -9.05 -18.82 13.37
CA ILE A 820 -10.42 -19.32 13.23
C ILE A 820 -10.87 -19.90 14.57
N GLU A 821 -11.99 -19.40 15.10
CA GLU A 821 -12.54 -19.82 16.39
C GLU A 821 -13.93 -20.46 16.22
N LYS A 822 -14.20 -21.55 16.96
CA LYS A 822 -15.54 -22.15 17.00
C LYS A 822 -16.45 -21.36 17.93
N VAL A 823 -17.44 -20.68 17.36
CA VAL A 823 -18.42 -19.88 18.12
C VAL A 823 -19.83 -20.13 17.60
N GLY A 824 -20.82 -20.15 18.50
CA GLY A 824 -22.24 -20.10 18.14
C GLY A 824 -22.86 -21.42 17.66
N LYS A 825 -24.00 -21.28 16.97
CA LYS A 825 -24.85 -22.37 16.48
C LYS A 825 -24.80 -22.44 14.95
N GLU A 826 -25.16 -23.58 14.38
CA GLU A 826 -25.08 -23.86 12.93
C GLU A 826 -25.91 -22.93 12.01
N ASN A 827 -26.89 -22.22 12.56
CA ASN A 827 -27.72 -21.28 11.80
C ASN A 827 -27.14 -19.86 11.77
N TRP A 828 -26.22 -19.55 12.68
CA TRP A 828 -25.58 -18.25 12.79
C TRP A 828 -24.73 -17.95 11.57
N LEU A 829 -24.56 -16.67 11.26
CA LEU A 829 -23.61 -16.23 10.26
C LEU A 829 -22.19 -16.20 10.85
N PRO A 830 -21.15 -16.39 10.02
CA PRO A 830 -19.78 -16.13 10.43
C PRO A 830 -19.62 -14.66 10.82
N ARG A 831 -18.80 -14.40 11.85
CA ARG A 831 -18.48 -13.04 12.30
C ARG A 831 -16.97 -12.85 12.28
N SER A 832 -16.54 -11.60 12.28
CA SER A 832 -15.13 -11.25 12.31
C SER A 832 -14.85 -10.17 13.34
N HIS A 833 -13.65 -10.28 13.92
CA HIS A 833 -13.04 -9.27 14.77
C HIS A 833 -11.71 -8.87 14.13
N THR A 834 -11.74 -7.77 13.37
CA THR A 834 -10.62 -7.33 12.55
C THR A 834 -9.40 -6.98 13.39
N CYS A 835 -9.61 -6.39 14.57
CA CYS A 835 -8.58 -6.10 15.56
C CYS A 835 -7.76 -7.31 16.02
N PHE A 836 -8.32 -8.51 15.91
CA PHE A 836 -7.69 -9.76 16.34
C PHE A 836 -7.39 -10.72 15.18
N ASN A 837 -7.61 -10.29 13.92
CA ASN A 837 -7.55 -11.14 12.73
C ASN A 837 -8.33 -12.45 12.91
N ARG A 838 -9.49 -12.39 13.59
CA ARG A 838 -10.25 -13.57 14.02
C ARG A 838 -11.55 -13.72 13.24
N LEU A 839 -11.76 -14.92 12.72
CA LEU A 839 -13.00 -15.40 12.14
C LEU A 839 -13.71 -16.32 13.12
N ASP A 840 -14.87 -15.91 13.58
CA ASP A 840 -15.81 -16.74 14.32
C ASP A 840 -16.56 -17.62 13.30
N LEU A 841 -16.22 -18.91 13.27
CA LEU A 841 -16.78 -19.89 12.34
C LEU A 841 -17.72 -20.86 13.07
N PRO A 842 -19.04 -20.74 12.84
CA PRO A 842 -20.00 -21.67 13.41
C PRO A 842 -19.76 -23.14 13.02
N PRO A 843 -20.16 -24.10 13.86
CA PRO A 843 -19.97 -25.53 13.60
C PRO A 843 -21.02 -26.06 12.62
N TYR A 844 -20.99 -25.59 11.37
CA TYR A 844 -21.89 -26.02 10.30
C TYR A 844 -21.87 -27.53 10.08
N LYS A 845 -22.99 -28.08 9.61
CA LYS A 845 -23.17 -29.52 9.39
C LYS A 845 -22.69 -30.00 8.02
N SER A 846 -22.61 -29.12 7.03
CA SER A 846 -22.20 -29.47 5.67
C SER A 846 -21.30 -28.41 5.03
N TYR A 847 -20.55 -28.83 4.02
CA TYR A 847 -19.71 -27.94 3.20
C TYR A 847 -20.54 -26.84 2.54
N GLU A 848 -21.67 -27.20 1.92
CA GLU A 848 -22.52 -26.25 1.20
C GLU A 848 -23.13 -25.19 2.13
N GLN A 849 -23.59 -25.59 3.33
CA GLN A 849 -24.10 -24.64 4.31
C GLN A 849 -23.03 -23.63 4.73
N MET A 850 -21.80 -24.11 5.00
CA MET A 850 -20.69 -23.23 5.36
C MET A 850 -20.32 -22.30 4.20
N LYS A 851 -20.26 -22.82 2.98
CA LYS A 851 -19.95 -22.07 1.75
C LYS A 851 -20.96 -20.96 1.51
N GLU A 852 -22.25 -21.27 1.58
CA GLU A 852 -23.34 -20.30 1.42
C GLU A 852 -23.25 -19.19 2.48
N LYS A 853 -23.10 -19.55 3.76
CA LYS A 853 -23.05 -18.62 4.88
C LYS A 853 -21.79 -17.74 4.86
N LEU A 854 -20.63 -18.30 4.51
CA LEU A 854 -19.38 -17.53 4.34
C LEU A 854 -19.46 -16.60 3.14
N MET A 855 -19.94 -17.06 1.99
CA MET A 855 -20.14 -16.22 0.81
C MET A 855 -21.06 -15.05 1.12
N PHE A 856 -22.18 -15.32 1.80
CA PHE A 856 -23.08 -14.28 2.24
C PHE A 856 -22.39 -13.25 3.15
N ALA A 857 -21.66 -13.70 4.18
CA ALA A 857 -21.00 -12.79 5.12
C ALA A 857 -19.91 -11.90 4.48
N ILE A 858 -19.12 -12.43 3.54
CA ILE A 858 -18.06 -11.63 2.89
C ILE A 858 -18.59 -10.68 1.82
N GLU A 859 -19.74 -10.98 1.21
CA GLU A 859 -20.39 -10.13 0.21
C GLU A 859 -21.26 -9.03 0.85
N GLU A 860 -21.87 -9.31 2.00
CA GLU A 860 -22.92 -8.49 2.62
C GLU A 860 -22.40 -7.61 3.77
N THR A 861 -21.14 -7.15 3.71
CA THR A 861 -20.50 -6.49 4.87
C THR A 861 -21.01 -5.06 5.18
N GLU A 862 -21.90 -4.47 4.37
CA GLU A 862 -22.37 -3.09 4.58
C GLU A 862 -23.59 -2.95 5.51
N GLY A 863 -24.17 -4.03 6.04
CA GLY A 863 -25.48 -3.97 6.73
C GLY A 863 -25.58 -4.57 8.13
N PHE A 864 -24.57 -5.27 8.65
CA PHE A 864 -24.74 -6.01 9.91
C PHE A 864 -24.35 -5.20 11.14
N GLY A 865 -25.17 -4.19 11.41
CA GLY A 865 -25.35 -3.53 12.71
C GLY A 865 -26.75 -3.74 13.30
N GLN A 866 -27.64 -4.51 12.66
CA GLN A 866 -28.94 -4.90 13.19
C GLN A 866 -28.92 -6.37 13.60
N GLU A 867 -28.40 -6.61 14.80
CA GLU A 867 -29.02 -7.55 15.74
C GLU A 867 -29.49 -6.74 16.95
#